data_AF-A0A2U1ZZ54-F1
#
_entry.id   AF-A0A2U1ZZ54-F1
#
_cell.length_a   1.000
_cell.length_b   1.000
_cell.length_c   1.000
_cell.angle_alpha   90.00
_cell.angle_beta   90.00
_cell.angle_gamma   90.00
#
_symmetry.space_group_name_H-M   'P 1'
#
loop_
_entity.id
_entity.type
_entity.pdbx_description
1 polymer ?
#
loop_
_entity_poly.entity_id
_entity_poly.type
_entity_poly.pdbx_seq_one_letter_code
_entity_poly.pdbx_strand_id
1 'polypeptide(L)'
;MASPDDSTDVIDAPDAAQLSRRNPGRAWLRRTGHGTRELVQVAYVGAREVRREAAAPVEVRPFDARGGSEALASSSDDSRLHPRTDLERLVDTLTTAFARTGATAPRRPWLPQLPAELPLAVADAGRLLVGADAAQAALVDGAGASSDTRTVVPGPGQALLGMIDSPSQQTQEPWLVDFARSGHLLVLGSSGAGKTELLRTLAVAVTAGADVAPPLVYGLDCGGGGLAVLTRLPSVGAVVVEAQRERVLRLVRMLHRTVTDRNAAMASRGVADLAALAATGVDVPRVHVLIDNLPALLESFEGGGSLRRQHADMLVTILQEGRRAGVHVTATAPQRTGVPAPVAAAFGQRLVMRMTVPDDYMMLGVPGTVLDADSPAGRALLGSREVQVATIGGAGTPLQGERLDAVAKQIARRYPVGATSVPVMPDRLPQSALPAPVRDEVSVGVEEDMVAPVTLSLLEGPVLVTGRTRSGRTSHLLGLAQLARRAQESASDVVLIGPRAAATASSGLGGLEGATVLTTPAEVVAWLAGPGAQAPAGERAWRLVLVDDVHEWERAWEAAGEERRAVEALTAWSATLGGLRTALVVATDADDARTRQHIPGLVQAVRRGRRGVLLSPEMGDGALLGAQVPMSSHEVLTGPGRGLLVAGGRTHVIHTTTAEAVMEQSTSHGRGES
;
A
#
# COMPACT_ATOMS: atom_id res chain seq x y z
N MET A 1 -6.87 60.98 17.89
CA MET A 1 -7.63 61.79 18.87
C MET A 1 -9.08 61.43 18.67
N ALA A 2 -9.81 61.16 19.74
CA ALA A 2 -11.23 60.89 19.66
C ALA A 2 -11.95 62.10 19.03
N SER A 3 -12.93 61.85 18.18
CA SER A 3 -13.83 62.91 17.72
C SER A 3 -14.71 63.39 18.88
N PRO A 4 -15.32 64.59 18.79
CA PRO A 4 -16.32 65.03 19.77
C PRO A 4 -17.48 64.03 19.92
N ASP A 5 -17.85 63.34 18.83
CA ASP A 5 -18.89 62.32 18.82
C ASP A 5 -18.44 61.06 19.58
N ASP A 6 -17.24 60.54 19.31
CA ASP A 6 -16.67 59.39 20.07
C ASP A 6 -16.52 59.72 21.56
N SER A 7 -16.11 60.95 21.87
CA SER A 7 -16.01 61.43 23.25
C SER A 7 -17.39 61.46 23.91
N THR A 8 -18.40 61.95 23.21
CA THR A 8 -19.77 62.01 23.73
C THR A 8 -20.36 60.61 23.94
N ASP A 9 -20.09 59.67 23.04
CA ASP A 9 -20.54 58.28 23.15
C ASP A 9 -19.95 57.57 24.39
N VAL A 10 -18.67 57.79 24.69
CA VAL A 10 -17.98 57.10 25.81
C VAL A 10 -18.18 57.80 27.16
N ILE A 11 -18.07 59.13 27.20
CA ILE A 11 -18.06 59.91 28.45
C ILE A 11 -19.23 60.90 28.62
N ASP A 12 -20.24 60.85 27.75
CA ASP A 12 -21.40 61.77 27.73
C ASP A 12 -21.01 63.25 27.61
N ALA A 13 -19.83 63.54 27.02
CA ALA A 13 -19.38 64.91 26.73
C ALA A 13 -18.27 64.95 25.67
N PRO A 14 -18.09 66.10 25.00
CA PRO A 14 -17.02 66.29 24.02
C PRO A 14 -15.63 66.56 24.66
N ASP A 15 -15.52 66.50 25.99
CA ASP A 15 -14.35 66.97 26.76
C ASP A 15 -13.04 66.22 26.43
N ALA A 16 -13.11 64.95 25.99
CA ALA A 16 -11.91 64.18 25.62
C ALA A 16 -11.30 64.63 24.28
N ALA A 17 -12.11 65.21 23.38
CA ALA A 17 -11.63 65.75 22.11
C ALA A 17 -10.72 66.98 22.31
N GLN A 18 -10.83 67.66 23.46
CA GLN A 18 -10.05 68.86 23.79
C GLN A 18 -8.70 68.55 24.44
N LEU A 19 -8.38 67.28 24.72
CA LEU A 19 -7.13 66.91 25.38
C LEU A 19 -5.92 67.18 24.48
N SER A 20 -4.95 67.93 24.99
CA SER A 20 -3.73 68.30 24.25
C SER A 20 -2.82 67.10 23.96
N ARG A 21 -2.33 67.01 22.72
CA ARG A 21 -1.28 66.04 22.31
C ARG A 21 0.03 66.19 23.09
N ARG A 22 0.29 67.35 23.69
CA ARG A 22 1.52 67.62 24.43
C ARG A 22 1.58 66.91 25.78
N ASN A 23 0.45 66.40 26.28
CA ASN A 23 0.33 65.77 27.58
C ASN A 23 -0.14 64.30 27.42
N PRO A 24 0.71 63.40 26.88
CA PRO A 24 0.35 61.99 26.77
C PRO A 24 -0.01 61.41 28.14
N GLY A 25 -1.06 60.58 28.17
CA GLY A 25 -1.59 59.99 29.40
C GLY A 25 -2.61 60.86 30.17
N ARG A 26 -2.90 62.07 29.72
CA ARG A 26 -4.07 62.81 30.21
C ARG A 26 -5.36 62.14 29.70
N ALA A 27 -6.31 61.85 30.58
CA ALA A 27 -7.57 61.19 30.23
C ALA A 27 -8.71 61.67 31.12
N TRP A 28 -9.94 61.58 30.61
CA TRP A 28 -11.15 61.73 31.42
C TRP A 28 -11.62 60.35 31.86
N LEU A 29 -11.80 60.16 33.16
CA LEU A 29 -12.36 58.96 33.75
C LEU A 29 -13.82 59.23 34.14
N ARG A 30 -14.74 58.51 33.53
CA ARG A 30 -16.15 58.48 33.92
C ARG A 30 -16.34 57.43 34.99
N ARG A 31 -16.85 57.83 36.16
CA ARG A 31 -17.25 56.86 37.20
C ARG A 31 -18.67 56.36 36.93
N THR A 32 -19.02 55.19 37.44
CA THR A 32 -20.39 54.66 37.34
C THR A 32 -21.38 55.63 38.01
N GLY A 33 -22.20 56.30 37.20
CA GLY A 33 -23.16 57.33 37.63
C GLY A 33 -23.23 58.51 36.64
N HIS A 34 -24.41 59.13 36.48
CA HIS A 34 -24.57 60.27 35.57
C HIS A 34 -23.73 61.48 36.03
N GLY A 35 -23.05 62.12 35.08
CA GLY A 35 -22.42 63.44 35.27
C GLY A 35 -21.09 63.49 36.02
N THR A 36 -20.55 62.36 36.51
CA THR A 36 -19.25 62.35 37.21
C THR A 36 -18.10 62.03 36.27
N ARG A 37 -17.27 63.04 35.98
CA ARG A 37 -16.07 62.94 35.15
C ARG A 37 -14.89 63.54 35.91
N GLU A 38 -13.78 62.82 35.92
CA GLU A 38 -12.56 63.24 36.60
C GLU A 38 -11.39 63.28 35.62
N LEU A 39 -10.65 64.38 35.62
CA LEU A 39 -9.45 64.50 34.79
C LEU A 39 -8.28 63.83 35.51
N VAL A 40 -7.71 62.80 34.89
CA VAL A 40 -6.60 62.02 35.45
C VAL A 40 -5.36 62.08 34.57
N GLN A 41 -4.22 61.78 35.16
CA GLN A 41 -2.95 61.57 34.46
C GLN A 41 -2.50 60.13 34.73
N VAL A 42 -2.38 59.30 33.70
CA VAL A 42 -1.94 57.91 33.89
C VAL A 42 -0.44 57.83 34.15
N ALA A 43 -0.05 56.88 35.00
CA ALA A 43 1.34 56.53 35.23
C ALA A 43 1.97 55.89 33.98
N TYR A 44 3.29 56.04 33.81
CA TYR A 44 4.03 55.49 32.68
C TYR A 44 5.11 54.51 33.16
N VAL A 45 4.96 53.25 32.79
CA VAL A 45 5.87 52.15 33.20
C VAL A 45 7.02 51.90 32.22
N GLY A 46 7.05 52.61 31.09
CA GLY A 46 8.18 52.57 30.14
C GLY A 46 9.31 53.51 30.52
N ALA A 47 9.23 54.16 31.69
CA ALA A 47 10.33 54.94 32.25
C ALA A 47 11.47 54.00 32.68
N ARG A 48 12.65 54.60 32.86
CA ARG A 48 13.80 53.92 33.47
C ARG A 48 14.08 54.62 34.79
N GLU A 49 13.95 53.91 35.88
CA GLU A 49 14.34 54.46 37.17
C GLU A 49 15.87 54.64 37.24
N VAL A 50 16.27 55.60 38.06
CA VAL A 50 17.65 55.79 38.49
C VAL A 50 18.16 54.53 39.21
N ARG A 51 19.33 54.01 38.80
CA ARG A 51 19.95 52.87 39.47
C ARG A 51 20.44 53.31 40.86
N ARG A 52 19.83 52.75 41.91
CA ARG A 52 20.30 52.89 43.30
C ARG A 52 21.25 51.72 43.63
N GLU A 53 22.43 52.01 44.18
CA GLU A 53 23.44 50.99 44.54
C GLU A 53 23.19 50.33 45.90
N ALA A 54 22.41 50.95 46.79
CA ALA A 54 22.11 50.43 48.12
C ALA A 54 20.74 49.73 48.16
N ALA A 55 20.66 48.60 48.88
CA ALA A 55 19.40 47.94 49.20
C ALA A 55 18.57 48.84 50.14
N ALA A 56 17.43 49.34 49.65
CA ALA A 56 16.49 50.09 50.49
C ALA A 56 15.77 49.13 51.45
N PRO A 57 15.48 49.54 52.70
CA PRO A 57 14.65 48.75 53.60
C PRO A 57 13.25 48.57 53.00
N VAL A 58 12.74 47.34 53.01
CA VAL A 58 11.38 47.03 52.55
C VAL A 58 10.39 47.45 53.63
N GLU A 59 9.58 48.48 53.35
CA GLU A 59 8.50 48.91 54.23
C GLU A 59 7.15 48.41 53.69
N VAL A 60 6.44 47.62 54.49
CA VAL A 60 5.11 47.11 54.12
C VAL A 60 4.07 48.07 54.68
N ARG A 61 3.33 48.74 53.80
CA ARG A 61 2.22 49.63 54.16
C ARG A 61 0.90 49.10 53.58
N PRO A 62 -0.24 49.25 54.28
CA PRO A 62 -1.55 49.04 53.67
C PRO A 62 -1.71 49.92 52.45
N PHE A 63 -2.13 49.33 51.32
CA PHE A 63 -2.38 50.09 50.10
C PHE A 63 -3.66 50.93 50.26
N ASP A 64 -3.55 52.25 50.16
CA ASP A 64 -4.68 53.18 49.98
C ASP A 64 -4.49 53.94 48.67
N ALA A 65 -5.45 53.77 47.74
CA ALA A 65 -5.45 54.44 46.44
C ALA A 65 -5.61 55.98 46.55
N ARG A 66 -5.96 56.51 47.72
CA ARG A 66 -6.11 57.96 47.99
C ARG A 66 -4.93 58.56 48.76
N GLY A 67 -4.00 57.74 49.22
CA GLY A 67 -2.78 58.22 49.87
C GLY A 67 -1.91 58.92 48.83
N GLY A 68 -1.83 60.24 48.91
CA GLY A 68 -0.86 61.01 48.12
C GLY A 68 0.53 60.46 48.42
N SER A 69 1.22 59.95 47.40
CA SER A 69 2.65 59.67 47.53
C SER A 69 3.32 61.00 47.87
N GLU A 70 3.86 61.14 49.07
CA GLU A 70 4.88 62.16 49.31
C GLU A 70 5.94 61.97 48.21
N ALA A 71 6.22 63.04 47.47
CA ALA A 71 7.22 63.01 46.44
C ALA A 71 8.55 62.59 47.10
N LEU A 72 8.99 61.35 46.86
CA LEU A 72 10.31 60.89 47.24
C LEU A 72 11.30 61.89 46.65
N ALA A 73 11.95 62.67 47.51
CA ALA A 73 12.88 63.71 47.10
C ALA A 73 13.88 63.12 46.10
N SER A 74 13.92 63.68 44.89
CA SER A 74 14.89 63.29 43.88
C SER A 74 16.27 63.72 44.36
N SER A 75 17.07 62.77 44.86
CA SER A 75 18.48 62.99 45.10
C SER A 75 19.17 63.23 43.76
N SER A 76 19.73 64.42 43.60
CA SER A 76 20.52 64.84 42.43
C SER A 76 21.90 64.18 42.44
N ASP A 77 21.92 62.86 42.32
CA ASP A 77 23.16 62.10 42.18
C ASP A 77 23.33 61.66 40.73
N ASP A 78 24.58 61.71 40.25
CA ASP A 78 25.01 61.45 38.86
C ASP A 78 24.83 59.97 38.50
N SER A 79 23.57 59.59 38.36
CA SER A 79 23.13 58.22 38.52
C SER A 79 22.71 57.64 37.18
N ARG A 80 23.39 56.56 36.80
CA ARG A 80 23.12 55.86 35.54
C ARG A 80 21.71 55.28 35.59
N LEU A 81 20.92 55.57 34.57
CA LEU A 81 19.59 54.96 34.39
C LEU A 81 19.72 53.43 34.39
N HIS A 82 18.73 52.75 34.95
CA HIS A 82 18.65 51.30 34.85
C HIS A 82 18.55 50.87 33.37
N PRO A 83 19.27 49.81 32.92
CA PRO A 83 19.27 49.41 31.52
C PRO A 83 17.91 48.89 31.03
N ARG A 84 17.14 48.29 31.94
CA ARG A 84 15.75 47.86 31.72
C ARG A 84 14.76 48.91 32.19
N THR A 85 13.64 49.02 31.50
CA THR A 85 12.45 49.80 31.89
C THR A 85 11.83 49.27 33.20
N ASP A 86 11.02 50.10 33.85
CA ASP A 86 10.31 49.69 35.07
C ASP A 86 9.33 48.54 34.79
N LEU A 87 8.70 48.52 33.62
CA LEU A 87 7.88 47.40 33.16
C LEU A 87 8.66 46.08 33.11
N GLU A 88 9.82 46.06 32.45
CA GLU A 88 10.66 44.86 32.36
C GLU A 88 11.11 44.37 33.74
N ARG A 89 11.44 45.30 34.65
CA ARG A 89 11.81 44.96 36.03
C ARG A 89 10.65 44.37 36.82
N LEU A 90 9.45 44.97 36.70
CA LEU A 90 8.25 44.47 37.36
C LEU A 90 7.89 43.07 36.87
N VAL A 91 7.91 42.83 35.56
CA VAL A 91 7.63 41.52 34.97
C VAL A 91 8.64 40.48 35.44
N ASP A 92 9.94 40.79 35.40
CA ASP A 92 11.02 39.90 35.84
C ASP A 92 10.88 39.54 37.33
N THR A 93 10.63 40.55 38.16
CA THR A 93 10.46 40.39 39.62
C THR A 93 9.23 39.54 39.94
N LEU A 94 8.08 39.82 39.31
CA LEU A 94 6.84 39.08 39.53
C LEU A 94 6.95 37.64 39.02
N THR A 95 7.58 37.42 37.86
CA THR A 95 7.80 36.08 37.29
C THR A 95 8.74 35.26 38.18
N THR A 96 9.82 35.88 38.67
CA THR A 96 10.76 35.24 39.60
C THR A 96 10.08 34.91 40.94
N ALA A 97 9.29 35.84 41.48
CA ALA A 97 8.53 35.61 42.71
C ALA A 97 7.52 34.47 42.53
N PHE A 98 6.79 34.45 41.41
CA PHE A 98 5.87 33.37 41.08
C PHE A 98 6.58 32.01 40.98
N ALA A 99 7.70 31.93 40.25
CA ALA A 99 8.49 30.70 40.13
C ALA A 99 8.94 30.17 41.49
N ARG A 100 9.32 31.05 42.43
CA ARG A 100 9.70 30.68 43.80
C ARG A 100 8.54 30.12 44.64
N THR A 101 7.29 30.44 44.31
CA THR A 101 6.13 29.90 45.05
C THR A 101 5.87 28.43 44.76
N GLY A 102 6.35 27.90 43.63
CA GLY A 102 6.00 26.56 43.16
C GLY A 102 4.53 26.39 42.78
N ALA A 103 3.74 27.47 42.72
CA ALA A 103 2.34 27.42 42.34
C ALA A 103 2.19 27.01 40.86
N THR A 104 1.07 26.35 40.55
CA THR A 104 0.75 25.97 39.18
C THR A 104 0.50 27.21 38.32
N ALA A 105 1.10 27.25 37.13
CA ALA A 105 0.87 28.33 36.18
C ALA A 105 -0.63 28.51 35.89
N PRO A 106 -1.11 29.76 35.74
CA PRO A 106 -2.51 30.01 35.42
C PRO A 106 -2.87 29.38 34.07
N ARG A 107 -4.12 28.93 33.93
CA ARG A 107 -4.64 28.38 32.67
C ARG A 107 -4.50 29.43 31.57
N ARG A 108 -3.98 29.03 30.41
CA ARG A 108 -3.89 29.88 29.21
C ARG A 108 -5.24 29.80 28.48
N PRO A 109 -6.04 30.89 28.44
CA PRO A 109 -7.33 30.86 27.74
C PRO A 109 -7.17 30.73 26.22
N TRP A 110 -6.06 31.23 25.68
CA TRP A 110 -5.63 31.00 24.31
C TRP A 110 -4.42 30.08 24.29
N LEU A 111 -4.57 28.95 23.63
CA LEU A 111 -3.45 28.09 23.28
C LEU A 111 -2.68 28.72 22.10
N PRO A 112 -1.36 28.47 22.00
CA PRO A 112 -0.61 28.87 20.81
C PRO A 112 -1.21 28.16 19.58
N GLN A 113 -1.10 28.78 18.40
CA GLN A 113 -1.50 28.13 17.16
C GLN A 113 -0.72 26.82 16.96
N LEU A 114 -1.36 25.82 16.35
CA LEU A 114 -0.65 24.59 15.97
C LEU A 114 0.57 24.93 15.11
N PRO A 115 1.73 24.32 15.35
CA PRO A 115 2.96 24.62 14.62
C PRO A 115 2.84 24.24 13.14
N ALA A 116 3.61 24.90 12.26
CA ALA A 116 3.62 24.60 10.83
C ALA A 116 4.17 23.20 10.51
N GLU A 117 5.18 22.77 11.27
CA GLU A 117 5.70 21.41 11.22
C GLU A 117 5.41 20.70 12.54
N LEU A 118 4.93 19.46 12.43
CA LEU A 118 4.56 18.64 13.58
C LEU A 118 5.26 17.28 13.47
N PRO A 119 6.48 17.13 13.98
CA PRO A 119 7.21 15.87 13.92
C PRO A 119 6.43 14.70 14.56
N LEU A 120 6.40 13.56 13.85
CA LEU A 120 6.01 12.25 14.37
C LEU A 120 7.27 11.44 14.62
N ALA A 121 7.40 10.87 15.82
CA ALA A 121 8.48 9.95 16.15
C ALA A 121 7.93 8.67 16.79
N VAL A 122 8.68 7.58 16.64
CA VAL A 122 8.39 6.29 17.25
C VAL A 122 9.31 6.15 18.46
N ALA A 123 8.74 6.14 19.67
CA ALA A 123 9.50 5.88 20.88
C ALA A 123 9.76 4.37 21.00
N ASP A 124 8.68 3.59 20.94
CA ASP A 124 8.68 2.14 20.93
C ASP A 124 7.55 1.64 20.02
N ALA A 125 7.56 0.35 19.69
CA ALA A 125 6.44 -0.25 18.99
C ALA A 125 5.14 -0.12 19.81
N GLY A 126 4.12 0.48 19.22
CA GLY A 126 2.85 0.83 19.87
C GLY A 126 2.84 2.18 20.60
N ARG A 127 3.99 2.87 20.71
CA ARG A 127 4.11 4.14 21.43
C ARG A 127 4.68 5.23 20.51
N LEU A 128 3.80 6.14 20.12
CA LEU A 128 4.10 7.25 19.21
C LEU A 128 4.22 8.57 19.98
N LEU A 129 5.09 9.44 19.48
CA LEU A 129 5.25 10.81 19.97
C LEU A 129 4.88 11.80 18.86
N VAL A 130 4.13 12.84 19.21
CA VAL A 130 3.79 13.93 18.29
C VAL A 130 3.99 15.28 18.98
N GLY A 131 4.66 16.21 18.31
CA GLY A 131 5.00 17.50 18.90
C GLY A 131 6.30 18.08 18.34
N ALA A 132 6.59 19.34 18.66
CA ALA A 132 7.76 20.05 18.16
C ALA A 132 9.09 19.33 18.48
N ASP A 133 9.18 18.72 19.67
CA ASP A 133 10.37 18.02 20.16
C ASP A 133 10.25 16.49 20.08
N ALA A 134 9.27 15.95 19.33
CA ALA A 134 9.00 14.51 19.34
C ALA A 134 10.21 13.66 18.90
N ALA A 135 10.98 14.15 17.92
CA ALA A 135 12.17 13.46 17.43
C ALA A 135 13.28 13.39 18.50
N GLN A 136 13.49 14.48 19.24
CA GLN A 136 14.48 14.54 20.33
C GLN A 136 14.01 13.72 21.53
N ALA A 137 12.72 13.81 21.87
CA ALA A 137 12.12 13.06 22.98
C ALA A 137 12.19 11.54 22.75
N ALA A 138 12.10 11.07 21.50
CA ALA A 138 12.25 9.65 21.17
C ALA A 138 13.68 9.11 21.40
N LEU A 139 14.69 9.98 21.49
CA LEU A 139 16.08 9.58 21.74
C LEU A 139 16.41 9.45 23.23
N VAL A 140 15.56 9.95 24.13
CA VAL A 140 15.81 10.01 25.57
C VAL A 140 14.79 9.14 26.31
N ASP A 141 15.24 7.99 26.80
CA ASP A 141 14.41 7.08 27.59
C ASP A 141 13.85 7.79 28.84
N GLY A 142 12.52 7.81 28.97
CA GLY A 142 11.85 8.36 30.15
C GLY A 142 11.83 9.88 30.24
N ALA A 143 12.18 10.62 29.17
CA ALA A 143 11.92 12.05 29.12
C ALA A 143 10.42 12.30 29.29
N GLY A 144 10.05 12.84 30.46
CA GLY A 144 8.68 13.27 30.72
C GLY A 144 8.19 14.17 29.60
N ALA A 145 6.92 14.03 29.24
CA ALA A 145 6.29 14.86 28.22
C ALA A 145 6.63 16.35 28.47
N SER A 146 7.42 16.95 27.59
CA SER A 146 7.44 18.41 27.46
C SER A 146 6.00 18.87 27.23
N SER A 147 5.64 20.10 27.62
CA SER A 147 4.28 20.63 27.40
C SER A 147 3.83 20.49 25.94
N ASP A 148 4.79 20.44 25.02
CA ASP A 148 4.59 20.54 23.58
C ASP A 148 4.77 19.19 22.87
N THR A 149 5.00 18.09 23.59
CA THR A 149 5.07 16.72 23.03
C THR A 149 4.07 15.79 23.71
N ARG A 150 3.24 15.12 22.91
CA ARG A 150 2.25 14.15 23.38
C ARG A 150 2.73 12.73 23.10
N THR A 151 2.74 11.90 24.15
CA THR A 151 2.85 10.45 23.99
C THR A 151 1.47 9.86 23.75
N VAL A 152 1.36 9.00 22.75
CA VAL A 152 0.11 8.37 22.33
C VAL A 152 0.34 6.88 22.15
N VAL A 153 -0.59 6.07 22.68
CA VAL A 153 -0.67 4.63 22.42
C VAL A 153 -1.96 4.40 21.64
N PRO A 154 -1.91 4.30 20.29
CA PRO A 154 -3.09 4.07 19.49
C PRO A 154 -3.73 2.72 19.83
N GLY A 155 -5.06 2.68 19.91
CA GLY A 155 -5.79 1.43 20.00
C GLY A 155 -5.75 0.62 18.69
N PRO A 156 -6.19 -0.65 18.69
CA PRO A 156 -6.25 -1.47 17.49
C PRO A 156 -7.03 -0.79 16.35
N GLY A 157 -6.44 -0.73 15.15
CA GLY A 157 -7.03 -0.03 14.00
C GLY A 157 -7.04 1.50 14.07
N GLN A 158 -6.38 2.12 15.06
CA GLN A 158 -6.21 3.57 15.14
C GLN A 158 -4.82 3.99 14.64
N ALA A 159 -4.76 5.10 13.92
CA ALA A 159 -3.51 5.71 13.47
C ALA A 159 -3.40 7.16 13.95
N LEU A 160 -2.26 7.53 14.52
CA LEU A 160 -1.96 8.91 14.89
C LEU A 160 -1.47 9.68 13.66
N LEU A 161 -2.27 10.66 13.21
CA LEU A 161 -1.97 11.42 11.99
C LEU A 161 -1.63 12.89 12.22
N GLY A 162 -1.77 13.41 13.44
CA GLY A 162 -1.53 14.83 13.69
C GLY A 162 -2.04 15.31 15.05
N MET A 163 -2.35 16.60 15.11
CA MET A 163 -3.00 17.27 16.23
C MET A 163 -4.21 18.05 15.71
N ILE A 164 -5.29 18.07 16.49
CA ILE A 164 -6.51 18.83 16.21
C ILE A 164 -6.67 19.95 17.23
N ASP A 165 -7.04 21.14 16.76
CA ASP A 165 -7.33 22.30 17.60
C ASP A 165 -8.85 22.43 17.80
N SER A 166 -9.25 22.56 19.06
CA SER A 166 -10.63 22.81 19.46
C SER A 166 -10.70 24.09 20.30
N PRO A 167 -10.76 25.28 19.67
CA PRO A 167 -10.73 26.57 20.37
C PRO A 167 -11.87 26.73 21.39
N SER A 168 -13.06 26.22 21.09
CA SER A 168 -14.23 26.27 22.00
C SER A 168 -14.03 25.50 23.30
N GLN A 169 -13.17 24.48 23.29
CA GLN A 169 -12.79 23.70 24.48
C GLN A 169 -11.44 24.15 25.05
N GLN A 170 -10.73 25.04 24.35
CA GLN A 170 -9.36 25.46 24.63
C GLN A 170 -8.43 24.25 24.81
N THR A 171 -8.53 23.30 23.88
CA THR A 171 -7.75 22.06 23.89
C THR A 171 -7.16 21.77 22.52
N GLN A 172 -5.90 21.34 22.52
CA GLN A 172 -5.25 20.71 21.38
C GLN A 172 -4.96 19.26 21.73
N GLU A 173 -5.50 18.33 20.94
CA GLU A 173 -5.44 16.89 21.21
C GLU A 173 -4.85 16.12 20.03
N PRO A 174 -4.24 14.95 20.27
CA PRO A 174 -3.77 14.08 19.20
C PRO A 174 -4.91 13.65 18.27
N TRP A 175 -4.70 13.80 16.97
CA TRP A 175 -5.65 13.35 15.95
C TRP A 175 -5.43 11.86 15.64
N LEU A 176 -6.29 11.03 16.23
CA LEU A 176 -6.37 9.59 15.97
C LEU A 176 -7.47 9.29 14.95
N VAL A 177 -7.09 8.69 13.83
CA VAL A 177 -8.04 8.15 12.85
C VAL A 177 -8.32 6.70 13.17
N ASP A 178 -9.57 6.41 13.51
CA ASP A 178 -10.04 5.06 13.85
C ASP A 178 -10.62 4.37 12.62
N PHE A 179 -9.78 3.66 11.87
CA PHE A 179 -10.18 2.99 10.64
C PHE A 179 -11.18 1.85 10.88
N ALA A 180 -11.15 1.23 12.06
CA ALA A 180 -12.14 0.21 12.43
C ALA A 180 -13.55 0.81 12.50
N ARG A 181 -13.68 2.02 13.06
CA ARG A 181 -14.97 2.72 13.19
C ARG A 181 -15.35 3.49 11.93
N SER A 182 -14.45 4.29 11.38
CA SER A 182 -14.77 5.21 10.28
C SER A 182 -14.62 4.61 8.89
N GLY A 183 -13.92 3.49 8.75
CA GLY A 183 -13.51 2.98 7.44
C GLY A 183 -12.51 3.91 6.76
N HIS A 184 -12.77 4.23 5.50
CA HIS A 184 -11.83 4.87 4.59
C HIS A 184 -11.69 6.40 4.83
N LEU A 185 -10.51 6.95 4.50
CA LEU A 185 -10.18 8.38 4.61
C LEU A 185 -9.91 8.98 3.23
N LEU A 186 -10.65 10.04 2.86
CA LEU A 186 -10.39 10.83 1.65
C LEU A 186 -9.71 12.15 2.02
N VAL A 187 -8.59 12.45 1.37
CA VAL A 187 -7.80 13.67 1.59
C VAL A 187 -7.89 14.54 0.34
N LEU A 188 -8.48 15.72 0.48
CA LEU A 188 -8.68 16.68 -0.59
C LEU A 188 -7.71 17.85 -0.41
N GLY A 189 -7.07 18.31 -1.48
CA GLY A 189 -6.18 19.47 -1.38
C GLY A 189 -5.37 19.71 -2.65
N SER A 190 -4.99 20.96 -2.88
CA SER A 190 -4.16 21.38 -4.00
C SER A 190 -2.74 20.77 -3.96
N SER A 191 -1.96 20.97 -5.04
CA SER A 191 -0.56 20.56 -5.08
C SER A 191 0.25 21.24 -3.96
N GLY A 192 1.17 20.52 -3.33
CA GLY A 192 1.98 21.02 -2.22
C GLY A 192 1.25 21.18 -0.88
N ALA A 193 -0.05 20.84 -0.78
CA ALA A 193 -0.80 20.95 0.47
C ALA A 193 -0.43 19.93 1.56
N GLY A 194 0.44 18.95 1.26
CA GLY A 194 0.87 17.91 2.22
C GLY A 194 0.18 16.55 2.09
N LYS A 195 -0.62 16.32 1.04
CA LYS A 195 -1.38 15.06 0.82
C LYS A 195 -0.51 13.80 0.85
N THR A 196 0.58 13.78 0.09
CA THR A 196 1.50 12.63 0.05
C THR A 196 2.22 12.42 1.39
N GLU A 197 2.52 13.51 2.11
CA GLU A 197 3.14 13.42 3.43
C GLU A 197 2.18 12.83 4.47
N LEU A 198 0.87 13.10 4.36
CA LEU A 198 -0.15 12.41 5.17
C LEU A 198 -0.13 10.90 4.91
N LEU A 199 -0.07 10.46 3.65
CA LEU A 199 0.00 9.03 3.31
C LEU A 199 1.24 8.37 3.91
N ARG A 200 2.39 9.05 3.87
CA ARG A 200 3.64 8.54 4.47
C ARG A 200 3.56 8.47 5.99
N THR A 201 2.99 9.50 6.61
CA THR A 201 2.77 9.57 8.06
C THR A 201 1.83 8.46 8.51
N LEU A 202 0.76 8.20 7.74
CA LEU A 202 -0.13 7.07 7.98
C LEU A 202 0.62 5.74 7.89
N ALA A 203 1.45 5.52 6.87
CA ALA A 203 2.24 4.30 6.73
C ALA A 203 3.13 4.06 7.95
N VAL A 204 3.83 5.09 8.44
CA VAL A 204 4.64 5.00 9.66
C VAL A 204 3.78 4.75 10.89
N ALA A 205 2.69 5.50 11.06
CA ALA A 205 1.81 5.39 12.22
C ALA A 205 1.18 3.99 12.37
N VAL A 206 0.74 3.37 11.26
CA VAL A 206 0.19 2.01 11.30
C VAL A 206 1.28 0.98 11.49
N THR A 207 2.43 1.10 10.79
CA THR A 207 3.56 0.17 10.92
C THR A 207 4.08 0.14 12.38
N ALA A 208 4.12 1.29 13.03
CA ALA A 208 4.51 1.45 14.43
C ALA A 208 3.36 1.21 15.43
N GLY A 209 2.15 0.94 14.96
CA GLY A 209 0.96 0.73 15.79
C GLY A 209 0.97 -0.58 16.59
N ALA A 210 0.02 -0.70 17.51
CA ALA A 210 -0.11 -1.83 18.44
C ALA A 210 -1.20 -2.84 18.03
N ASP A 211 -1.35 -3.14 16.74
CA ASP A 211 -2.28 -4.19 16.30
C ASP A 211 -1.78 -5.61 16.68
N VAL A 212 -2.72 -6.57 16.69
CA VAL A 212 -2.47 -7.97 17.07
C VAL A 212 -1.56 -8.68 16.06
N ALA A 213 -1.70 -8.35 14.78
CA ALA A 213 -0.88 -8.86 13.69
C ALA A 213 -0.18 -7.70 12.94
N PRO A 214 1.01 -7.92 12.35
CA PRO A 214 1.72 -6.89 11.60
C PRO A 214 0.83 -6.34 10.48
N PRO A 215 0.62 -5.02 10.37
CA PRO A 215 -0.21 -4.47 9.31
C PRO A 215 0.45 -4.68 7.94
N LEU A 216 -0.39 -4.79 6.92
CA LEU A 216 0.03 -4.80 5.51
C LEU A 216 -0.28 -3.45 4.88
N VAL A 217 0.71 -2.83 4.24
CA VAL A 217 0.57 -1.53 3.58
C VAL A 217 0.86 -1.70 2.09
N TYR A 218 -0.05 -1.22 1.25
CA TYR A 218 0.09 -1.19 -0.21
C TYR A 218 -0.09 0.23 -0.73
N GLY A 219 0.81 0.70 -1.59
CA GLY A 219 0.73 2.01 -2.23
C GLY A 219 0.39 1.91 -3.71
N LEU A 220 -0.55 2.75 -4.16
CA LEU A 220 -0.82 3.09 -5.55
C LEU A 220 -0.40 4.55 -5.76
N ASP A 221 0.70 4.76 -6.48
CA ASP A 221 1.29 6.07 -6.72
C ASP A 221 0.92 6.57 -8.13
N CYS A 222 -0.15 7.36 -8.19
CA CYS A 222 -0.59 8.09 -9.38
C CYS A 222 -0.33 9.61 -9.24
N GLY A 223 0.51 10.00 -8.26
CA GLY A 223 0.73 11.38 -7.83
C GLY A 223 2.13 11.94 -8.11
N GLY A 224 3.09 11.12 -8.55
CA GLY A 224 4.42 11.57 -8.98
C GLY A 224 5.60 10.90 -8.28
N GLY A 225 5.44 9.70 -7.71
CA GLY A 225 6.54 8.89 -7.16
C GLY A 225 6.84 9.14 -5.67
N GLY A 226 6.00 9.91 -5.00
CA GLY A 226 6.22 10.29 -3.61
C GLY A 226 6.07 9.16 -2.59
N LEU A 227 5.46 8.03 -2.95
CA LEU A 227 5.28 6.89 -2.04
C LEU A 227 6.45 5.88 -2.09
N ALA A 228 7.32 5.93 -3.10
CA ALA A 228 8.37 4.94 -3.30
C ALA A 228 9.31 4.76 -2.09
N VAL A 229 9.55 5.85 -1.34
CA VAL A 229 10.38 5.84 -0.13
C VAL A 229 9.85 4.91 0.98
N LEU A 230 8.54 4.62 0.97
CA LEU A 230 7.89 3.76 1.96
C LEU A 230 8.31 2.29 1.87
N THR A 231 8.90 1.86 0.75
CA THR A 231 9.44 0.49 0.59
C THR A 231 10.53 0.13 1.61
N ARG A 232 11.06 1.12 2.33
CA ARG A 232 11.97 0.95 3.48
C ARG A 232 11.30 0.36 4.72
N LEU A 233 9.97 0.46 4.83
CA LEU A 233 9.22 -0.04 5.99
C LEU A 233 8.90 -1.54 5.84
N PRO A 234 9.00 -2.34 6.92
CA PRO A 234 8.76 -3.78 6.86
C PRO A 234 7.30 -4.15 6.57
N SER A 235 6.34 -3.29 6.93
CA SER A 235 4.91 -3.49 6.68
C SER A 235 4.48 -3.19 5.23
N VAL A 236 5.35 -2.60 4.41
CA VAL A 236 5.00 -2.21 3.04
C VAL A 236 5.26 -3.37 2.07
N GLY A 237 4.19 -3.96 1.55
CA GLY A 237 4.29 -5.08 0.61
C GLY A 237 4.63 -4.65 -0.82
N ALA A 238 4.05 -3.54 -1.27
CA ALA A 238 4.36 -2.96 -2.57
C ALA A 238 3.99 -1.48 -2.65
N VAL A 239 4.76 -0.72 -3.42
CA VAL A 239 4.34 0.57 -3.98
C VAL A 239 4.34 0.41 -5.50
N VAL A 240 3.17 0.55 -6.11
CA VAL A 240 2.94 0.36 -7.53
C VAL A 240 2.63 1.71 -8.15
N VAL A 241 3.39 2.07 -9.19
CA VAL A 241 3.15 3.31 -9.94
C VAL A 241 2.10 3.08 -11.02
N GLU A 242 1.39 4.15 -11.41
CA GLU A 242 0.33 4.11 -12.44
C GLU A 242 0.77 3.44 -13.75
N ALA A 243 2.03 3.66 -14.18
CA ALA A 243 2.58 3.07 -15.40
C ALA A 243 2.61 1.53 -15.39
N GLN A 244 2.66 0.91 -14.20
CA GLN A 244 2.70 -0.55 -14.02
C GLN A 244 1.27 -1.13 -13.97
N ARG A 245 0.52 -0.91 -15.06
CA ARG A 245 -0.92 -1.22 -15.15
C ARG A 245 -1.27 -2.62 -14.69
N GLU A 246 -0.53 -3.64 -15.11
CA GLU A 246 -0.75 -5.04 -14.71
C GLU A 246 -0.62 -5.24 -13.19
N ARG A 247 0.35 -4.59 -12.54
CA ARG A 247 0.52 -4.65 -11.09
C ARG A 247 -0.59 -3.91 -10.35
N VAL A 248 -1.12 -2.81 -10.90
CA VAL A 248 -2.30 -2.12 -10.35
C VAL A 248 -3.51 -3.05 -10.38
N LEU A 249 -3.81 -3.64 -11.54
CA LEU A 249 -4.92 -4.57 -11.72
C LEU A 249 -4.79 -5.80 -10.81
N ARG A 250 -3.58 -6.36 -10.67
CA ARG A 250 -3.30 -7.47 -9.75
C ARG A 250 -3.50 -7.07 -8.28
N LEU A 251 -3.02 -5.91 -7.85
CA LEU A 251 -3.21 -5.43 -6.48
C LEU A 251 -4.71 -5.27 -6.17
N VAL A 252 -5.48 -4.64 -7.05
CA VAL A 252 -6.95 -4.50 -6.86
C VAL A 252 -7.63 -5.86 -6.75
N ARG A 253 -7.29 -6.84 -7.61
CA ARG A 253 -7.82 -8.21 -7.52
C ARG A 253 -7.46 -8.90 -6.20
N MET A 254 -6.20 -8.82 -5.78
CA MET A 254 -5.73 -9.39 -4.51
C MET A 254 -6.49 -8.81 -3.32
N LEU A 255 -6.66 -7.49 -3.29
CA LEU A 255 -7.40 -6.79 -2.24
C LEU A 255 -8.87 -7.21 -2.23
N HIS A 256 -9.50 -7.28 -3.40
CA HIS A 256 -10.88 -7.74 -3.54
C HIS A 256 -11.06 -9.17 -3.03
N ARG A 257 -10.18 -10.09 -3.42
CA ARG A 257 -10.16 -11.47 -2.91
C ARG A 257 -9.97 -11.52 -1.40
N THR A 258 -9.06 -10.71 -0.85
CA THR A 258 -8.85 -10.60 0.60
C THR A 258 -10.14 -10.20 1.32
N VAL A 259 -10.90 -9.25 0.77
CA VAL A 259 -12.21 -8.86 1.31
C VAL A 259 -13.21 -10.03 1.25
N THR A 260 -13.32 -10.69 0.08
CA THR A 260 -14.22 -11.84 -0.11
C THR A 260 -13.92 -12.99 0.84
N ASP A 261 -12.65 -13.41 0.92
CA ASP A 261 -12.21 -14.54 1.74
C ASP A 261 -12.44 -14.26 3.24
N ARG A 262 -12.17 -13.04 3.69
CA ARG A 262 -12.43 -12.63 5.07
C ARG A 262 -13.92 -12.53 5.38
N ASN A 263 -14.73 -12.00 4.46
CA ASN A 263 -16.19 -11.97 4.63
C ASN A 263 -16.77 -13.39 4.75
N ALA A 264 -16.27 -14.33 3.94
CA ALA A 264 -16.65 -15.74 4.05
C ALA A 264 -16.22 -16.37 5.39
N ALA A 265 -14.99 -16.07 5.84
CA ALA A 265 -14.46 -16.55 7.13
C ALA A 265 -15.19 -15.95 8.35
N MET A 266 -15.69 -14.73 8.23
CA MET A 266 -16.53 -14.09 9.25
C MET A 266 -17.94 -14.70 9.25
N ALA A 267 -18.53 -14.88 8.07
CA ALA A 267 -19.86 -15.48 7.92
C ALA A 267 -19.92 -16.91 8.46
N SER A 268 -18.90 -17.74 8.19
CA SER A 268 -18.83 -19.12 8.69
C SER A 268 -18.72 -19.22 10.22
N ARG A 269 -18.29 -18.14 10.88
CA ARG A 269 -18.16 -18.04 12.35
C ARG A 269 -19.24 -17.17 13.00
N GLY A 270 -20.14 -16.56 12.22
CA GLY A 270 -21.19 -15.69 12.73
C GLY A 270 -20.69 -14.38 13.36
N VAL A 271 -19.53 -13.86 12.94
CA VAL A 271 -18.94 -12.63 13.49
C VAL A 271 -19.12 -11.44 12.54
N ALA A 272 -19.17 -10.22 13.09
CA ALA A 272 -19.54 -9.02 12.34
C ALA A 272 -18.36 -8.29 11.66
N ASP A 273 -17.16 -8.39 12.23
CA ASP A 273 -15.97 -7.68 11.75
C ASP A 273 -14.67 -8.40 12.13
N LEU A 274 -13.55 -7.86 11.65
CA LEU A 274 -12.21 -8.37 11.89
C LEU A 274 -11.85 -8.47 13.39
N ALA A 275 -12.33 -7.54 14.21
CA ALA A 275 -12.02 -7.53 15.64
C ALA A 275 -12.73 -8.70 16.35
N ALA A 276 -13.99 -8.95 15.99
CA ALA A 276 -14.74 -10.11 16.45
C ALA A 276 -14.12 -11.42 15.92
N LEU A 277 -13.58 -11.45 14.69
CA LEU A 277 -12.86 -12.60 14.17
C LEU A 277 -11.58 -12.90 14.96
N ALA A 278 -10.79 -11.88 15.29
CA ALA A 278 -9.60 -12.01 16.14
C ALA A 278 -9.96 -12.58 17.53
N ALA A 279 -11.08 -12.14 18.11
CA ALA A 279 -11.58 -12.68 19.38
C ALA A 279 -11.93 -14.18 19.34
N THR A 280 -12.08 -14.78 18.15
CA THR A 280 -12.24 -16.24 17.97
C THR A 280 -10.91 -17.00 17.85
N GLY A 281 -9.77 -16.31 18.01
CA GLY A 281 -8.43 -16.88 17.89
C GLY A 281 -7.85 -16.87 16.47
N VAL A 282 -8.46 -16.11 15.56
CA VAL A 282 -7.99 -15.98 14.16
C VAL A 282 -7.45 -14.57 13.95
N ASP A 283 -6.17 -14.40 14.23
CA ASP A 283 -5.49 -13.12 14.07
C ASP A 283 -5.10 -12.92 12.60
N VAL A 284 -5.66 -11.86 12.01
CA VAL A 284 -5.42 -11.49 10.61
C VAL A 284 -4.99 -10.03 10.53
N PRO A 285 -3.98 -9.71 9.69
CA PRO A 285 -3.44 -8.36 9.62
C PRO A 285 -4.43 -7.39 9.00
N ARG A 286 -4.50 -6.14 9.49
CA ARG A 286 -5.21 -5.07 8.79
C ARG A 286 -4.43 -4.70 7.52
N VAL A 287 -5.17 -4.36 6.47
CA VAL A 287 -4.61 -3.93 5.20
C VAL A 287 -4.88 -2.43 5.03
N HIS A 288 -3.84 -1.64 4.80
CA HIS A 288 -3.93 -0.21 4.52
C HIS A 288 -3.50 0.05 3.07
N VAL A 289 -4.43 0.51 2.25
CA VAL A 289 -4.22 0.85 0.85
C VAL A 289 -4.10 2.37 0.73
N LEU A 290 -2.93 2.83 0.31
CA LEU A 290 -2.61 4.24 0.12
C LEU A 290 -2.73 4.56 -1.36
N ILE A 291 -3.62 5.47 -1.73
CA ILE A 291 -3.83 5.88 -3.12
C ILE A 291 -3.46 7.35 -3.25
N ASP A 292 -2.33 7.65 -3.87
CA ASP A 292 -1.98 9.02 -4.20
C ASP A 292 -2.56 9.36 -5.57
N ASN A 293 -3.51 10.31 -5.61
CA ASN A 293 -4.29 10.76 -6.76
C ASN A 293 -5.32 9.73 -7.27
N LEU A 294 -6.39 9.54 -6.49
CA LEU A 294 -7.51 8.66 -6.82
C LEU A 294 -8.18 8.96 -8.18
N PRO A 295 -8.41 10.23 -8.59
CA PRO A 295 -8.97 10.51 -9.92
C PRO A 295 -8.16 9.89 -11.05
N ALA A 296 -6.83 10.02 -11.03
CA ALA A 296 -5.95 9.42 -12.05
C ALA A 296 -6.05 7.87 -12.07
N LEU A 297 -6.15 7.24 -10.89
CA LEU A 297 -6.39 5.80 -10.81
C LEU A 297 -7.73 5.41 -11.47
N LEU A 298 -8.80 6.15 -11.20
CA LEU A 298 -10.11 5.88 -11.77
C LEU A 298 -10.13 6.08 -13.29
N GLU A 299 -9.53 7.17 -13.79
CA GLU A 299 -9.34 7.43 -15.22
C GLU A 299 -8.58 6.28 -15.92
N SER A 300 -7.61 5.68 -15.23
CA SER A 300 -6.88 4.51 -15.76
C SER A 300 -7.79 3.31 -16.07
N PHE A 301 -8.97 3.23 -15.43
CA PHE A 301 -9.96 2.19 -15.65
C PHE A 301 -10.98 2.50 -16.75
N GLU A 302 -11.26 3.77 -17.06
CA GLU A 302 -12.37 4.16 -17.94
C GLU A 302 -12.12 3.81 -19.43
N GLY A 303 -10.86 3.72 -19.87
CA GLY A 303 -10.49 3.51 -21.29
C GLY A 303 -10.21 2.07 -21.74
N GLY A 304 -10.39 1.04 -20.91
CA GLY A 304 -9.88 -0.32 -21.18
C GLY A 304 -10.90 -1.42 -21.37
N GLY A 305 -12.13 -1.10 -21.80
CA GLY A 305 -13.17 -2.10 -22.07
C GLY A 305 -13.75 -2.74 -20.80
N SER A 306 -14.40 -3.91 -20.96
CA SER A 306 -15.10 -4.61 -19.87
C SER A 306 -14.18 -5.01 -18.72
N LEU A 307 -12.95 -5.43 -19.03
CA LEU A 307 -11.97 -5.85 -18.04
C LEU A 307 -11.65 -4.73 -17.05
N ARG A 308 -11.35 -3.53 -17.53
CA ARG A 308 -11.00 -2.42 -16.63
C ARG A 308 -12.20 -1.91 -15.84
N ARG A 309 -13.40 -1.93 -16.43
CA ARG A 309 -14.65 -1.66 -15.71
C ARG A 309 -14.84 -2.62 -14.54
N GLN A 310 -14.57 -3.91 -14.74
CA GLN A 310 -14.62 -4.91 -13.68
C GLN A 310 -13.68 -4.57 -12.50
N HIS A 311 -12.50 -3.99 -12.75
CA HIS A 311 -11.60 -3.58 -11.66
C HIS A 311 -12.07 -2.30 -10.96
N ALA A 312 -12.70 -1.37 -11.68
CA ALA A 312 -13.36 -0.24 -11.06
C ALA A 312 -14.48 -0.74 -10.12
N ASP A 313 -15.27 -1.72 -10.57
CA ASP A 313 -16.31 -2.36 -9.75
C ASP A 313 -15.70 -3.07 -8.52
N MET A 314 -14.59 -3.81 -8.69
CA MET A 314 -13.85 -4.42 -7.57
C MET A 314 -13.36 -3.37 -6.56
N LEU A 315 -12.85 -2.22 -7.01
CA LEU A 315 -12.43 -1.12 -6.14
C LEU A 315 -13.62 -0.56 -5.35
N VAL A 316 -14.77 -0.40 -5.98
CA VAL A 316 -16.01 0.01 -5.31
C VAL A 316 -16.41 -1.02 -4.24
N THR A 317 -16.38 -2.31 -4.54
CA THR A 317 -16.65 -3.38 -3.56
C THR A 317 -15.68 -3.34 -2.39
N ILE A 318 -14.37 -3.12 -2.64
CA ILE A 318 -13.37 -2.94 -1.58
C ILE A 318 -13.73 -1.76 -0.68
N LEU A 319 -14.18 -0.63 -1.23
CA LEU A 319 -14.57 0.55 -0.46
C LEU A 319 -15.90 0.35 0.32
N GLN A 320 -16.81 -0.49 -0.18
CA GLN A 320 -18.09 -0.74 0.48
C GLN A 320 -17.97 -1.80 1.59
N GLU A 321 -17.19 -2.85 1.34
CA GLU A 321 -17.11 -4.03 2.21
C GLU A 321 -15.78 -4.13 2.98
N GLY A 322 -14.78 -3.33 2.63
CA GLY A 322 -13.43 -3.43 3.18
C GLY A 322 -13.33 -3.11 4.66
N ARG A 323 -14.10 -2.14 5.17
CA ARG A 323 -14.06 -1.73 6.59
C ARG A 323 -14.18 -2.92 7.55
N ARG A 324 -15.22 -3.75 7.37
CA ARG A 324 -15.47 -4.94 8.23
C ARG A 324 -14.41 -6.01 8.04
N ALA A 325 -13.90 -6.19 6.82
CA ALA A 325 -12.85 -7.15 6.47
C ALA A 325 -11.43 -6.66 6.87
N GLY A 326 -11.32 -5.48 7.48
CA GLY A 326 -10.02 -4.93 7.89
C GLY A 326 -9.18 -4.37 6.74
N VAL A 327 -9.79 -4.08 5.58
CA VAL A 327 -9.14 -3.45 4.42
C VAL A 327 -9.57 -2.00 4.35
N HIS A 328 -8.62 -1.10 4.60
CA HIS A 328 -8.84 0.33 4.75
C HIS A 328 -8.14 1.08 3.62
N VAL A 329 -8.79 2.10 3.10
CA VAL A 329 -8.28 2.89 1.96
C VAL A 329 -8.10 4.32 2.44
N THR A 330 -6.91 4.87 2.23
CA THR A 330 -6.66 6.30 2.36
C THR A 330 -6.27 6.83 0.99
N ALA A 331 -7.09 7.72 0.45
CA ALA A 331 -6.96 8.20 -0.91
C ALA A 331 -6.79 9.72 -0.92
N THR A 332 -5.98 10.23 -1.84
CA THR A 332 -5.82 11.68 -2.05
C THR A 332 -6.51 12.09 -3.35
N ALA A 333 -7.06 13.31 -3.40
CA ALA A 333 -7.49 13.93 -4.65
C ALA A 333 -7.07 15.40 -4.68
N PRO A 334 -6.58 15.91 -5.83
CA PRO A 334 -6.09 17.28 -5.95
C PRO A 334 -7.21 18.34 -5.89
N GLN A 335 -8.44 17.93 -6.21
CA GLN A 335 -9.62 18.78 -6.33
C GLN A 335 -10.84 18.02 -5.83
N ARG A 336 -11.95 18.73 -5.62
CA ARG A 336 -13.23 18.12 -5.25
C ARG A 336 -13.82 17.26 -6.37
N THR A 337 -13.61 17.66 -7.62
CA THR A 337 -14.06 16.95 -8.83
C THR A 337 -13.13 15.80 -9.21
N GLY A 338 -13.61 14.86 -10.04
CA GLY A 338 -12.82 13.70 -10.49
C GLY A 338 -12.98 12.44 -9.63
N VAL A 339 -13.71 12.52 -8.51
CA VAL A 339 -14.13 11.33 -7.76
C VAL A 339 -15.65 11.16 -7.91
N PRO A 340 -16.13 10.06 -8.51
CA PRO A 340 -17.56 9.79 -8.65
C PRO A 340 -18.28 9.76 -7.29
N ALA A 341 -19.51 10.25 -7.23
CA ALA A 341 -20.27 10.35 -5.99
C ALA A 341 -20.39 9.02 -5.20
N PRO A 342 -20.62 7.84 -5.83
CA PRO A 342 -20.65 6.57 -5.10
C PRO A 342 -19.32 6.21 -4.45
N VAL A 343 -18.20 6.50 -5.13
CA VAL A 343 -16.85 6.29 -4.61
C VAL A 343 -16.58 7.26 -3.46
N ALA A 344 -16.89 8.54 -3.65
CA ALA A 344 -16.72 9.57 -2.62
C ALA A 344 -17.56 9.30 -1.36
N ALA A 345 -18.75 8.72 -1.50
CA ALA A 345 -19.65 8.38 -0.39
C ALA A 345 -19.16 7.21 0.47
N ALA A 346 -18.33 6.32 -0.09
CA ALA A 346 -17.76 5.19 0.65
C ALA A 346 -16.66 5.61 1.65
N PHE A 347 -16.10 6.82 1.51
CA PHE A 347 -15.17 7.39 2.47
C PHE A 347 -15.92 7.99 3.67
N GLY A 348 -15.81 7.33 4.82
CA GLY A 348 -16.46 7.74 6.06
C GLY A 348 -15.86 8.99 6.70
N GLN A 349 -14.64 9.37 6.32
CA GLN A 349 -14.00 10.62 6.73
C GLN A 349 -13.41 11.37 5.55
N ARG A 350 -13.47 12.71 5.63
CA ARG A 350 -12.86 13.63 4.66
C ARG A 350 -12.00 14.65 5.39
N LEU A 351 -10.75 14.77 4.97
CA LEU A 351 -9.84 15.82 5.39
C LEU A 351 -9.67 16.80 4.24
N VAL A 352 -9.94 18.08 4.49
CA VAL A 352 -9.82 19.14 3.47
C VAL A 352 -8.61 19.99 3.79
N MET A 353 -7.54 19.83 3.02
CA MET A 353 -6.37 20.69 3.04
C MET A 353 -6.60 21.92 2.17
N ARG A 354 -5.58 22.78 2.08
CA ARG A 354 -5.58 23.98 1.23
C ARG A 354 -6.03 23.67 -0.21
N MET A 355 -7.14 24.26 -0.64
CA MET A 355 -7.73 24.14 -1.99
C MET A 355 -7.35 25.33 -2.88
N THR A 356 -7.33 25.12 -4.20
CA THR A 356 -7.07 26.20 -5.17
C THR A 356 -8.30 27.10 -5.37
N VAL A 357 -9.50 26.51 -5.32
CA VAL A 357 -10.77 27.22 -5.53
C VAL A 357 -11.47 27.41 -4.19
N PRO A 358 -11.68 28.65 -3.69
CA PRO A 358 -12.31 28.88 -2.39
C PRO A 358 -13.72 28.28 -2.25
N ASP A 359 -14.51 28.28 -3.33
CA ASP A 359 -15.87 27.72 -3.32
C ASP A 359 -15.91 26.22 -3.00
N ASP A 360 -14.82 25.49 -3.25
CA ASP A 360 -14.75 24.06 -2.93
C ASP A 360 -14.90 23.80 -1.43
N TYR A 361 -14.45 24.72 -0.56
CA TYR A 361 -14.62 24.59 0.88
C TYR A 361 -16.10 24.53 1.26
N MET A 362 -16.91 25.44 0.73
CA MET A 362 -18.36 25.47 0.97
C MET A 362 -19.05 24.21 0.44
N MET A 363 -18.67 23.76 -0.77
CA MET A 363 -19.23 22.54 -1.35
C MET A 363 -18.84 21.26 -0.60
N LEU A 364 -17.73 21.29 0.15
CA LEU A 364 -17.27 20.23 1.03
C LEU A 364 -17.80 20.36 2.46
N GLY A 365 -18.59 21.40 2.75
CA GLY A 365 -19.18 21.64 4.06
C GLY A 365 -18.18 22.05 5.14
N VAL A 366 -17.06 22.67 4.75
CA VAL A 366 -16.03 23.18 5.68
C VAL A 366 -15.91 24.71 5.58
N PRO A 367 -15.45 25.40 6.65
CA PRO A 367 -15.27 26.85 6.63
C PRO A 367 -14.28 27.31 5.55
N GLY A 368 -14.67 28.30 4.72
CA GLY A 368 -13.82 28.83 3.65
C GLY A 368 -12.79 29.90 4.06
N THR A 369 -12.80 30.34 5.33
CA THR A 369 -11.94 31.43 5.83
C THR A 369 -10.83 30.96 6.77
N VAL A 370 -10.75 29.67 7.07
CA VAL A 370 -9.74 29.12 7.99
C VAL A 370 -8.44 28.78 7.27
N LEU A 371 -8.53 28.32 6.02
CA LEU A 371 -7.37 28.00 5.19
C LEU A 371 -7.26 28.98 4.02
N ASP A 372 -6.05 29.46 3.79
CA ASP A 372 -5.68 30.40 2.73
C ASP A 372 -4.44 29.92 1.96
N ALA A 373 -3.90 30.75 1.07
CA ALA A 373 -2.72 30.42 0.27
C ALA A 373 -1.44 30.23 1.09
N ASP A 374 -1.32 30.94 2.21
CA ASP A 374 -0.14 30.98 3.08
C ASP A 374 -0.19 29.89 4.17
N SER A 375 -1.31 29.21 4.30
CA SER A 375 -1.50 28.10 5.23
C SER A 375 -0.44 27.02 5.00
N PRO A 376 0.25 26.56 6.07
CA PRO A 376 1.38 25.65 5.94
C PRO A 376 0.95 24.29 5.38
N ALA A 377 1.89 23.58 4.76
CA ALA A 377 1.64 22.23 4.29
C ALA A 377 1.24 21.31 5.48
N GLY A 378 0.25 20.45 5.25
CA GLY A 378 -0.32 19.60 6.30
C GLY A 378 -1.41 20.29 7.14
N ARG A 379 -1.62 21.60 6.99
CA ARG A 379 -2.77 22.28 7.59
C ARG A 379 -4.07 21.89 6.87
N ALA A 380 -5.08 21.54 7.66
CA ALA A 380 -6.32 20.98 7.14
C ALA A 380 -7.53 21.24 8.03
N LEU A 381 -8.70 20.93 7.50
CA LEU A 381 -9.99 20.96 8.17
C LEU A 381 -10.59 19.56 8.24
N LEU A 382 -11.01 19.17 9.44
CA LEU A 382 -11.84 18.00 9.71
C LEU A 382 -13.21 18.49 10.22
N GLY A 383 -14.13 18.71 9.27
CA GLY A 383 -15.34 19.48 9.55
C GLY A 383 -15.00 20.95 9.81
N SER A 384 -15.37 21.46 10.98
CA SER A 384 -15.04 22.83 11.40
C SER A 384 -13.75 22.95 12.23
N ARG A 385 -13.08 21.82 12.51
CA ARG A 385 -11.90 21.79 13.37
C ARG A 385 -10.64 21.83 12.53
N GLU A 386 -9.71 22.67 12.94
CA GLU A 386 -8.40 22.80 12.32
C GLU A 386 -7.47 21.68 12.79
N VAL A 387 -6.73 21.11 11.85
CA VAL A 387 -5.82 19.99 12.07
C VAL A 387 -4.47 20.33 11.46
N GLN A 388 -3.40 20.01 12.17
CA GLN A 388 -2.06 19.94 11.60
C GLN A 388 -1.67 18.47 11.47
N VAL A 389 -1.44 18.03 10.23
CA VAL A 389 -0.92 16.70 9.93
C VAL A 389 0.53 16.59 10.41
N ALA A 390 0.84 15.48 11.08
CA ALA A 390 2.19 15.19 11.49
C ALA A 390 3.07 14.80 10.29
N THR A 391 4.38 14.92 10.44
CA THR A 391 5.35 14.58 9.40
C THR A 391 6.49 13.76 9.97
N ILE A 392 7.01 12.84 9.18
CA ILE A 392 8.27 12.17 9.48
C ILE A 392 9.47 13.09 9.23
N GLY A 393 9.24 14.23 8.55
CA GLY A 393 10.18 15.29 8.20
C GLY A 393 11.23 14.88 7.17
N GLY A 394 11.95 15.88 6.64
CA GLY A 394 12.97 15.68 5.60
C GLY A 394 12.40 15.31 4.22
N ALA A 395 11.10 15.56 3.97
CA ALA A 395 10.45 15.20 2.71
C ALA A 395 11.23 15.68 1.48
N GLY A 396 11.46 14.79 0.52
CA GLY A 396 12.24 15.10 -0.69
C GLY A 396 13.76 15.18 -0.48
N THR A 397 14.26 14.89 0.73
CA THR A 397 15.69 14.85 1.06
C THR A 397 16.13 13.44 1.50
N PRO A 398 17.43 13.11 1.48
CA PRO A 398 17.94 11.83 1.98
C PRO A 398 17.54 11.52 3.45
N LEU A 399 17.38 12.56 4.27
CA LEU A 399 17.00 12.45 5.68
C LEU A 399 15.68 11.70 5.88
N GLN A 400 14.73 11.80 4.93
CA GLN A 400 13.48 11.05 5.00
C GLN A 400 13.73 9.54 4.95
N GLY A 401 14.65 9.09 4.10
CA GLY A 401 15.03 7.69 4.00
C GLY A 401 15.71 7.19 5.29
N GLU A 402 16.63 7.98 5.84
CA GLU A 402 17.31 7.67 7.11
C GLU A 402 16.34 7.53 8.28
N ARG A 403 15.34 8.43 8.37
CA ARG A 403 14.31 8.35 9.40
C ARG A 403 13.41 7.13 9.24
N LEU A 404 13.04 6.77 8.01
CA LEU A 404 12.27 5.55 7.74
C LEU A 404 13.07 4.28 8.04
N ASP A 405 14.37 4.25 7.74
CA ASP A 405 15.25 3.14 8.10
C ASP A 405 15.37 2.99 9.63
N ALA A 406 15.43 4.11 10.37
CA ALA A 406 15.45 4.09 11.83
C ALA A 406 14.14 3.50 12.41
N VAL A 407 12.99 3.94 11.89
CA VAL A 407 11.68 3.38 12.23
C VAL A 407 11.61 1.88 11.91
N ALA A 408 12.07 1.47 10.73
CA ALA A 408 12.09 0.07 10.33
C ALA A 408 12.92 -0.81 11.28
N LYS A 409 14.10 -0.33 11.71
CA LYS A 409 14.96 -1.03 12.68
C LYS A 409 14.30 -1.18 14.05
N GLN A 410 13.58 -0.15 14.53
CA GLN A 410 12.84 -0.24 15.78
C GLN A 410 11.71 -1.29 15.70
N ILE A 411 10.97 -1.32 14.58
CA ILE A 411 9.80 -2.19 14.39
C ILE A 411 10.19 -3.64 14.09
N ALA A 412 11.31 -3.88 13.40
CA ALA A 412 11.80 -5.23 13.08
C ALA A 412 11.97 -6.13 14.33
N ARG A 413 12.19 -5.53 15.51
CA ARG A 413 12.25 -6.26 16.79
C ARG A 413 10.90 -6.86 17.19
N ARG A 414 9.79 -6.25 16.78
CA ARG A 414 8.42 -6.69 17.11
C ARG A 414 7.82 -7.59 16.04
N TYR A 415 8.06 -7.28 14.77
CA TYR A 415 7.52 -8.03 13.63
C TYR A 415 8.68 -8.58 12.78
N PRO A 416 9.17 -9.80 13.07
CA PRO A 416 10.30 -10.39 12.35
C PRO A 416 9.95 -10.83 10.91
N VAL A 417 8.66 -10.95 10.59
CA VAL A 417 8.17 -11.31 9.25
C VAL A 417 7.86 -10.02 8.48
N GLY A 418 8.45 -9.87 7.29
CA GLY A 418 8.16 -8.76 6.38
C GLY A 418 6.77 -8.89 5.73
N ALA A 419 6.27 -7.79 5.17
CA ALA A 419 4.98 -7.76 4.51
C ALA A 419 4.92 -8.62 3.24
N THR A 420 3.73 -9.14 2.97
CA THR A 420 3.43 -9.89 1.75
C THR A 420 3.53 -8.96 0.53
N SER A 421 4.50 -9.20 -0.34
CA SER A 421 4.64 -8.43 -1.58
C SER A 421 3.55 -8.76 -2.60
N VAL A 422 3.22 -7.79 -3.47
CA VAL A 422 2.38 -8.06 -4.64
C VAL A 422 3.20 -8.87 -5.64
N PRO A 423 2.86 -10.14 -5.91
CA PRO A 423 3.62 -10.98 -6.82
C PRO A 423 3.76 -10.31 -8.18
N VAL A 424 4.96 -10.34 -8.71
CA VAL A 424 5.19 -10.01 -10.12
C VAL A 424 5.01 -11.32 -10.89
N MET A 425 4.32 -11.28 -12.03
CA MET A 425 4.31 -12.43 -12.94
C MET A 425 5.76 -12.66 -13.39
N PRO A 426 6.39 -13.80 -13.04
CA PRO A 426 7.77 -14.03 -13.42
C PRO A 426 7.86 -14.20 -14.95
N ASP A 427 9.02 -13.87 -15.53
CA ASP A 427 9.27 -14.11 -16.95
C ASP A 427 9.34 -15.62 -17.28
N ARG A 428 9.72 -16.41 -16.27
CA ARG A 428 9.77 -17.87 -16.30
C ARG A 428 9.27 -18.40 -14.98
N LEU A 429 8.35 -19.35 -15.02
CA LEU A 429 7.92 -20.11 -13.85
C LEU A 429 8.72 -21.41 -13.79
N PRO A 430 9.83 -21.49 -13.04
CA PRO A 430 10.55 -22.74 -12.89
C PRO A 430 9.66 -23.74 -12.16
N GLN A 431 9.74 -24.99 -12.56
CA GLN A 431 8.99 -26.05 -11.90
C GLN A 431 9.31 -26.18 -10.40
N SER A 432 10.53 -25.83 -9.96
CA SER A 432 10.94 -25.82 -8.55
C SER A 432 10.09 -24.92 -7.66
N ALA A 433 9.52 -23.85 -8.21
CA ALA A 433 8.64 -22.92 -7.49
C ALA A 433 7.22 -23.49 -7.26
N LEU A 434 6.88 -24.61 -7.88
CA LEU A 434 5.58 -25.27 -7.76
C LEU A 434 5.62 -26.41 -6.73
N PRO A 435 4.50 -26.66 -6.03
CA PRO A 435 4.41 -27.76 -5.09
C PRO A 435 4.61 -29.11 -5.80
N ALA A 436 5.21 -30.06 -5.08
CA ALA A 436 5.36 -31.42 -5.58
C ALA A 436 3.98 -32.06 -5.81
N PRO A 437 3.71 -32.68 -6.98
CA PRO A 437 2.46 -33.38 -7.23
C PRO A 437 2.28 -34.55 -6.26
N VAL A 438 1.03 -34.93 -5.99
CA VAL A 438 0.75 -36.18 -5.26
C VAL A 438 0.99 -37.38 -6.19
N ARG A 439 0.47 -37.32 -7.42
CA ARG A 439 0.61 -38.36 -8.46
C ARG A 439 0.61 -37.73 -9.87
N ASP A 440 -0.45 -37.94 -10.64
CA ASP A 440 -0.63 -37.42 -12.00
C ASP A 440 -1.30 -36.05 -12.04
N GLU A 441 -1.68 -35.51 -10.87
CA GLU A 441 -2.17 -34.13 -10.70
C GLU A 441 -1.00 -33.13 -10.79
N VAL A 442 -0.52 -32.91 -12.00
CA VAL A 442 0.65 -32.07 -12.27
C VAL A 442 0.23 -30.62 -12.44
N SER A 443 0.99 -29.71 -11.83
CA SER A 443 0.80 -28.26 -12.03
C SER A 443 1.25 -27.85 -13.43
N VAL A 444 0.30 -27.41 -14.27
CA VAL A 444 0.61 -26.94 -15.64
C VAL A 444 1.09 -25.49 -15.66
N GLY A 445 0.80 -24.74 -14.61
CA GLY A 445 1.20 -23.35 -14.47
C GLY A 445 0.58 -22.73 -13.23
N VAL A 446 0.54 -21.40 -13.22
CA VAL A 446 -0.16 -20.58 -12.22
C VAL A 446 -1.15 -19.68 -12.92
N GLU A 447 -2.24 -19.35 -12.22
CA GLU A 447 -3.21 -18.39 -12.73
C GLU A 447 -2.60 -16.98 -12.84
N GLU A 448 -3.26 -16.12 -13.62
CA GLU A 448 -2.94 -14.71 -13.79
C GLU A 448 -2.78 -13.89 -12.49
N ASP A 449 -3.25 -14.38 -11.34
CA ASP A 449 -3.09 -13.72 -10.03
C ASP A 449 -1.88 -14.25 -9.23
N MET A 450 -1.19 -15.29 -9.70
CA MET A 450 -0.09 -15.99 -9.01
C MET A 450 -0.47 -16.56 -7.64
N VAL A 451 -1.77 -16.73 -7.34
CA VAL A 451 -2.21 -17.14 -6.00
C VAL A 451 -2.29 -18.65 -5.85
N ALA A 452 -2.55 -19.38 -6.94
CA ALA A 452 -2.64 -20.82 -6.92
C ALA A 452 -2.01 -21.49 -8.16
N PRO A 453 -1.35 -22.64 -7.98
CA PRO A 453 -0.99 -23.50 -9.10
C PRO A 453 -2.27 -24.06 -9.73
N VAL A 454 -2.28 -24.14 -11.05
CA VAL A 454 -3.34 -24.81 -11.81
C VAL A 454 -2.91 -26.23 -12.08
N THR A 455 -3.61 -27.18 -11.47
CA THR A 455 -3.31 -28.61 -11.57
C THR A 455 -4.21 -29.31 -12.57
N LEU A 456 -3.66 -30.27 -13.31
CA LEU A 456 -4.40 -31.10 -14.25
C LEU A 456 -4.00 -32.56 -14.06
N SER A 457 -4.98 -33.46 -13.96
CA SER A 457 -4.74 -34.91 -13.96
C SER A 457 -4.31 -35.33 -15.36
N LEU A 458 -3.04 -35.69 -15.53
CA LEU A 458 -2.51 -36.09 -16.84
C LEU A 458 -3.04 -37.46 -17.30
N LEU A 459 -3.55 -38.29 -16.38
CA LEU A 459 -4.11 -39.61 -16.71
C LEU A 459 -5.58 -39.58 -17.14
N GLU A 460 -6.33 -38.52 -16.81
CA GLU A 460 -7.74 -38.38 -17.24
C GLU A 460 -7.87 -38.30 -18.78
N GLY A 461 -6.79 -37.99 -19.49
CA GLY A 461 -6.73 -38.11 -20.95
C GLY A 461 -5.60 -37.31 -21.59
N PRO A 462 -5.49 -37.36 -22.93
CA PRO A 462 -4.46 -36.62 -23.66
C PRO A 462 -4.57 -35.10 -23.48
N VAL A 463 -3.42 -34.41 -23.49
CA VAL A 463 -3.31 -32.95 -23.38
C VAL A 463 -2.63 -32.39 -24.61
N LEU A 464 -3.26 -31.41 -25.27
CA LEU A 464 -2.65 -30.69 -26.39
C LEU A 464 -1.89 -29.47 -25.89
N VAL A 465 -0.63 -29.31 -26.28
CA VAL A 465 0.12 -28.06 -26.12
C VAL A 465 0.31 -27.46 -27.50
N THR A 466 -0.17 -26.25 -27.73
CA THR A 466 -0.03 -25.61 -29.03
C THR A 466 0.43 -24.19 -28.87
N GLY A 467 1.21 -23.71 -29.83
CA GLY A 467 1.76 -22.37 -29.84
C GLY A 467 2.76 -22.26 -30.97
N ARG A 468 3.15 -21.05 -31.36
CA ARG A 468 4.11 -20.86 -32.44
C ARG A 468 5.55 -21.11 -31.99
N THR A 469 6.48 -21.00 -32.92
CA THR A 469 7.92 -21.04 -32.65
C THR A 469 8.31 -20.03 -31.54
N ARG A 470 9.10 -20.48 -30.56
CA ARG A 470 9.52 -19.71 -29.35
C ARG A 470 8.42 -19.36 -28.34
N SER A 471 7.22 -19.95 -28.44
CA SER A 471 6.16 -19.80 -27.42
C SER A 471 6.44 -20.55 -26.11
N GLY A 472 7.43 -21.46 -26.09
CA GLY A 472 7.82 -22.22 -24.90
C GLY A 472 7.29 -23.67 -24.85
N ARG A 473 6.78 -24.23 -25.96
CA ARG A 473 6.25 -25.61 -26.05
C ARG A 473 7.19 -26.65 -25.41
N THR A 474 8.42 -26.76 -25.91
CA THR A 474 9.43 -27.70 -25.43
C THR A 474 9.77 -27.45 -23.96
N SER A 475 10.01 -26.20 -23.57
CA SER A 475 10.31 -25.85 -22.17
C SER A 475 9.17 -26.23 -21.21
N HIS A 476 7.92 -26.13 -21.67
CA HIS A 476 6.75 -26.54 -20.89
C HIS A 476 6.66 -28.07 -20.75
N LEU A 477 6.84 -28.82 -21.85
CA LEU A 477 6.87 -30.30 -21.82
C LEU A 477 7.93 -30.83 -20.84
N LEU A 478 9.14 -30.27 -20.90
CA LEU A 478 10.22 -30.64 -19.99
C LEU A 478 9.94 -30.22 -18.55
N GLY A 479 9.30 -29.07 -18.33
CA GLY A 479 8.85 -28.64 -17.00
C GLY A 479 7.85 -29.61 -16.39
N LEU A 480 6.92 -30.13 -17.19
CA LEU A 480 5.99 -31.20 -16.77
C LEU A 480 6.73 -32.50 -16.43
N ALA A 481 7.75 -32.88 -17.20
CA ALA A 481 8.58 -34.06 -16.90
C ALA A 481 9.30 -33.92 -15.56
N GLN A 482 9.91 -32.76 -15.30
CA GLN A 482 10.59 -32.49 -14.03
C GLN A 482 9.61 -32.52 -12.83
N LEU A 483 8.40 -31.95 -12.98
CA LEU A 483 7.36 -32.03 -11.94
C LEU A 483 6.89 -33.46 -11.69
N ALA A 484 6.62 -34.22 -12.75
CA ALA A 484 6.15 -35.59 -12.66
C ALA A 484 7.17 -36.51 -11.93
N ARG A 485 8.46 -36.20 -12.03
CA ARG A 485 9.52 -36.91 -11.28
C ARG A 485 9.55 -36.53 -9.80
N ARG A 486 9.24 -35.28 -9.46
CA ARG A 486 9.15 -34.81 -8.05
C ARG A 486 7.90 -35.26 -7.32
N ALA A 487 6.94 -35.88 -8.01
CA ALA A 487 5.71 -36.32 -7.40
C ALA A 487 5.97 -37.34 -6.27
N GLN A 488 5.12 -37.36 -5.25
CA GLN A 488 5.19 -38.38 -4.19
C GLN A 488 5.09 -39.79 -4.78
N GLU A 489 4.21 -39.95 -5.77
CA GLU A 489 4.15 -41.11 -6.66
C GLU A 489 4.68 -40.72 -8.06
N SER A 490 6.02 -40.67 -8.19
CA SER A 490 6.72 -40.31 -9.43
C SER A 490 6.30 -41.16 -10.62
N ALA A 491 6.32 -40.55 -11.82
CA ALA A 491 6.21 -41.32 -13.07
C ALA A 491 7.31 -42.38 -13.12
N SER A 492 6.93 -43.63 -13.38
CA SER A 492 7.87 -44.76 -13.43
C SER A 492 8.79 -44.71 -14.65
N ASP A 493 8.36 -44.00 -15.69
CA ASP A 493 9.08 -43.85 -16.95
C ASP A 493 8.60 -42.58 -17.68
N VAL A 494 9.52 -41.91 -18.37
CA VAL A 494 9.27 -40.71 -19.19
C VAL A 494 9.76 -41.02 -20.60
N VAL A 495 8.90 -40.82 -21.59
CA VAL A 495 9.22 -41.06 -23.01
C VAL A 495 9.07 -39.76 -23.77
N LEU A 496 10.12 -39.35 -24.49
CA LEU A 496 10.10 -38.21 -25.39
C LEU A 496 10.11 -38.69 -26.84
N ILE A 497 9.12 -38.26 -27.61
CA ILE A 497 8.94 -38.64 -29.01
C ILE A 497 8.95 -37.38 -29.87
N GLY A 498 9.64 -37.41 -30.98
CA GLY A 498 9.49 -36.36 -32.00
C GLY A 498 10.77 -36.11 -32.81
N PRO A 499 10.66 -35.33 -33.90
CA PRO A 499 11.77 -35.09 -34.81
C PRO A 499 12.94 -34.35 -34.16
N ARG A 500 12.67 -33.57 -33.11
CA ARG A 500 13.68 -32.82 -32.35
C ARG A 500 13.96 -33.40 -30.97
N ALA A 501 13.51 -34.62 -30.69
CA ALA A 501 13.66 -35.26 -29.39
C ALA A 501 15.14 -35.40 -28.97
N ALA A 502 16.04 -35.72 -29.90
CA ALA A 502 17.49 -35.80 -29.64
C ALA A 502 18.07 -34.44 -29.20
N ALA A 503 17.80 -33.38 -29.97
CA ALA A 503 18.27 -32.04 -29.67
C ALA A 503 17.71 -31.54 -28.31
N THR A 504 16.46 -31.87 -28.03
CA THR A 504 15.79 -31.56 -26.76
C THR A 504 16.43 -32.29 -25.59
N ALA A 505 16.74 -33.59 -25.73
CA ALA A 505 17.44 -34.36 -24.72
C ALA A 505 18.86 -33.84 -24.45
N SER A 506 19.54 -33.31 -25.47
CA SER A 506 20.87 -32.69 -25.33
C SER A 506 20.86 -31.21 -24.94
N SER A 507 19.70 -30.61 -24.68
CA SER A 507 19.56 -29.15 -24.47
C SER A 507 20.12 -28.64 -23.12
N GLY A 508 20.53 -29.55 -22.22
CA GLY A 508 20.96 -29.21 -20.85
C GLY A 508 19.81 -28.89 -19.89
N LEU A 509 18.57 -28.86 -20.39
CA LEU A 509 17.36 -28.80 -19.57
C LEU A 509 17.09 -30.19 -18.96
N GLY A 510 16.85 -30.25 -17.65
CA GLY A 510 16.63 -31.52 -16.95
C GLY A 510 15.24 -32.11 -17.18
N GLY A 511 14.98 -33.25 -16.55
CA GLY A 511 13.69 -33.96 -16.59
C GLY A 511 13.67 -35.17 -17.53
N LEU A 512 14.73 -35.35 -18.32
CA LEU A 512 14.91 -36.47 -19.24
C LEU A 512 15.97 -37.48 -18.78
N GLU A 513 16.41 -37.41 -17.52
CA GLU A 513 17.41 -38.34 -16.97
C GLU A 513 16.86 -39.77 -16.96
N GLY A 514 17.45 -40.65 -17.77
CA GLY A 514 16.95 -42.02 -17.96
C GLY A 514 15.63 -42.11 -18.73
N ALA A 515 15.21 -41.04 -19.43
CA ALA A 515 14.04 -41.08 -20.31
C ALA A 515 14.32 -41.87 -21.59
N THR A 516 13.29 -42.52 -22.12
CA THR A 516 13.35 -43.13 -23.46
C THR A 516 13.16 -42.03 -24.50
N VAL A 517 14.11 -41.86 -25.43
CA VAL A 517 14.06 -40.81 -26.47
C VAL A 517 13.90 -41.48 -27.83
N LEU A 518 12.79 -41.21 -28.51
CA LEU A 518 12.45 -41.77 -29.83
C LEU A 518 12.44 -40.66 -30.87
N THR A 519 13.34 -40.76 -31.84
CA THR A 519 13.68 -39.67 -32.77
C THR A 519 13.25 -39.96 -34.19
N THR A 520 13.14 -41.24 -34.56
CA THR A 520 12.74 -41.67 -35.91
C THR A 520 11.35 -42.31 -35.92
N PRO A 521 10.60 -42.20 -37.03
CA PRO A 521 9.30 -42.86 -37.17
C PRO A 521 9.35 -44.38 -36.93
N ALA A 522 10.42 -45.05 -37.38
CA ALA A 522 10.62 -46.48 -37.20
C ALA A 522 10.79 -46.87 -35.72
N GLU A 523 11.54 -46.09 -34.94
CA GLU A 523 11.69 -46.27 -33.49
C GLU A 523 10.33 -46.18 -32.77
N VAL A 524 9.49 -45.22 -33.16
CA VAL A 524 8.15 -45.03 -32.59
C VAL A 524 7.27 -46.24 -32.87
N VAL A 525 7.22 -46.71 -34.12
CA VAL A 525 6.41 -47.89 -34.49
C VAL A 525 6.90 -49.14 -33.75
N ALA A 526 8.22 -49.34 -33.65
CA ALA A 526 8.80 -50.47 -32.92
C ALA A 526 8.47 -50.40 -31.41
N TRP A 527 8.57 -49.22 -30.81
CA TRP A 527 8.23 -49.01 -29.40
C TRP A 527 6.74 -49.25 -29.13
N LEU A 528 5.86 -48.79 -30.03
CA LEU A 528 4.41 -49.00 -29.96
C LEU A 528 3.99 -50.47 -30.17
N ALA A 529 4.78 -51.25 -30.91
CA ALA A 529 4.56 -52.70 -31.06
C ALA A 529 5.14 -53.51 -29.88
N GLY A 530 6.02 -52.90 -29.08
CA GLY A 530 6.73 -53.55 -27.99
C GLY A 530 6.08 -53.37 -26.61
N PRO A 531 6.79 -53.77 -25.53
CA PRO A 531 6.34 -53.60 -24.14
C PRO A 531 6.15 -52.13 -23.73
N GLY A 532 6.79 -51.20 -24.44
CA GLY A 532 6.68 -49.75 -24.20
C GLY A 532 5.27 -49.21 -24.38
N ALA A 533 4.44 -49.83 -25.21
CA ALA A 533 3.05 -49.43 -25.43
C ALA A 533 2.08 -49.91 -24.34
N GLN A 534 2.52 -50.85 -23.51
CA GLN A 534 1.70 -51.49 -22.47
C GLN A 534 1.73 -50.68 -21.17
N ALA A 535 0.80 -50.99 -20.26
CA ALA A 535 0.75 -50.35 -18.96
C ALA A 535 2.06 -50.59 -18.18
N PRO A 536 2.60 -49.59 -17.49
CA PRO A 536 3.82 -49.76 -16.70
C PRO A 536 3.64 -50.82 -15.61
N ALA A 537 4.72 -51.49 -15.23
CA ALA A 537 4.70 -52.54 -14.22
C ALA A 537 4.55 -51.96 -12.79
N GLY A 538 3.71 -52.59 -11.96
CA GLY A 538 3.48 -52.22 -10.55
C GLY A 538 2.18 -51.44 -10.33
N GLU A 539 1.43 -51.71 -9.26
CA GLU A 539 0.04 -51.24 -9.05
C GLU A 539 -0.15 -49.71 -8.93
N ARG A 540 0.92 -48.96 -8.63
CA ARG A 540 0.88 -47.49 -8.55
C ARG A 540 1.63 -46.76 -9.67
N ALA A 541 2.41 -47.50 -10.46
CA ALA A 541 3.23 -46.94 -11.53
C ALA A 541 2.38 -46.32 -12.65
N TRP A 542 2.87 -45.22 -13.22
CA TRP A 542 2.30 -44.54 -14.38
C TRP A 542 3.41 -43.98 -15.28
N ARG A 543 3.15 -43.87 -16.58
CA ARG A 543 4.12 -43.39 -17.58
C ARG A 543 3.71 -42.02 -18.11
N LEU A 544 4.68 -41.16 -18.38
CA LEU A 544 4.48 -39.88 -19.09
C LEU A 544 5.09 -39.96 -20.49
N VAL A 545 4.28 -39.78 -21.53
CA VAL A 545 4.71 -39.73 -22.93
C VAL A 545 4.52 -38.31 -23.44
N LEU A 546 5.62 -37.70 -23.86
CA LEU A 546 5.70 -36.35 -24.40
C LEU A 546 6.00 -36.46 -25.89
N VAL A 547 5.12 -35.95 -26.74
CA VAL A 547 5.35 -35.86 -28.18
C VAL A 547 5.65 -34.40 -28.50
N ASP A 548 6.87 -34.07 -28.88
CA ASP A 548 7.25 -32.71 -29.26
C ASP A 548 7.24 -32.53 -30.77
N ASP A 549 6.89 -31.33 -31.23
CA ASP A 549 6.90 -30.91 -32.63
C ASP A 549 6.24 -31.89 -33.63
N VAL A 550 5.10 -32.53 -33.26
CA VAL A 550 4.43 -33.55 -34.11
C VAL A 550 4.03 -33.04 -35.49
N HIS A 551 3.73 -31.74 -35.62
CA HIS A 551 3.42 -31.07 -36.89
C HIS A 551 4.49 -31.29 -37.98
N GLU A 552 5.77 -31.43 -37.62
CA GLU A 552 6.82 -31.68 -38.60
C GLU A 552 6.63 -33.05 -39.30
N TRP A 553 6.22 -34.09 -38.56
CA TRP A 553 5.84 -35.39 -39.13
C TRP A 553 4.48 -35.34 -39.83
N GLU A 554 3.51 -34.59 -39.30
CA GLU A 554 2.19 -34.43 -39.95
C GLU A 554 2.27 -33.66 -41.28
N ARG A 555 3.29 -32.82 -41.51
CA ARG A 555 3.53 -32.18 -42.82
C ARG A 555 3.89 -33.19 -43.91
N ALA A 556 4.57 -34.28 -43.55
CA ALA A 556 4.98 -35.34 -44.48
C ALA A 556 3.82 -36.30 -44.89
N TRP A 557 2.58 -36.02 -44.47
CA TRP A 557 1.41 -36.89 -44.67
C TRP A 557 1.13 -37.28 -46.13
N GLU A 558 1.43 -36.40 -47.09
CA GLU A 558 1.18 -36.65 -48.51
C GLU A 558 2.17 -37.62 -49.15
N ALA A 559 3.34 -37.84 -48.54
CA ALA A 559 4.40 -38.67 -49.10
C ALA A 559 4.20 -40.18 -48.89
N ALA A 560 3.14 -40.61 -48.19
CA ALA A 560 2.88 -42.01 -47.80
C ALA A 560 4.09 -42.74 -47.15
N GLY A 561 4.99 -41.96 -46.51
CA GLY A 561 6.24 -42.40 -45.91
C GLY A 561 6.10 -42.99 -44.50
N GLU A 562 7.25 -43.22 -43.86
CA GLU A 562 7.32 -43.80 -42.51
C GLU A 562 6.73 -42.88 -41.44
N GLU A 563 6.82 -41.56 -41.62
CA GLU A 563 6.25 -40.53 -40.74
C GLU A 563 4.73 -40.70 -40.62
N ARG A 564 4.06 -40.94 -41.75
CA ARG A 564 2.61 -41.17 -41.76
C ARG A 564 2.25 -42.41 -40.95
N ARG A 565 2.98 -43.52 -41.14
CA ARG A 565 2.75 -44.76 -40.37
C ARG A 565 2.94 -44.53 -38.87
N ALA A 566 3.96 -43.78 -38.47
CA ALA A 566 4.19 -43.46 -37.07
C ALA A 566 3.08 -42.59 -36.47
N VAL A 567 2.61 -41.55 -37.19
CA VAL A 567 1.50 -40.71 -36.74
C VAL A 567 0.20 -41.51 -36.68
N GLU A 568 -0.11 -42.34 -37.67
CA GLU A 568 -1.29 -43.23 -37.66
C GLU A 568 -1.23 -44.22 -36.47
N ALA A 569 -0.06 -44.81 -36.20
CA ALA A 569 0.15 -45.71 -35.07
C ALA A 569 -0.02 -44.98 -33.72
N LEU A 570 0.58 -43.80 -33.55
CA LEU A 570 0.40 -42.96 -32.37
C LEU A 570 -1.07 -42.57 -32.19
N THR A 571 -1.78 -42.25 -33.27
CA THR A 571 -3.20 -41.89 -33.25
C THR A 571 -4.04 -43.06 -32.77
N ALA A 572 -3.84 -44.26 -33.34
CA ALA A 572 -4.54 -45.47 -32.93
C ALA A 572 -4.25 -45.82 -31.45
N TRP A 573 -2.99 -45.71 -31.03
CA TRP A 573 -2.58 -45.95 -29.64
C TRP A 573 -3.16 -44.91 -28.67
N SER A 574 -3.25 -43.63 -29.05
CA SER A 574 -3.85 -42.60 -28.19
C SER A 574 -5.29 -42.90 -27.78
N ALA A 575 -6.02 -43.67 -28.61
CA ALA A 575 -7.39 -44.08 -28.33
C ALA A 575 -7.49 -45.22 -27.29
N THR A 576 -6.40 -45.94 -27.01
CA THR A 576 -6.37 -47.05 -26.03
C THR A 576 -5.90 -46.62 -24.64
N LEU A 577 -5.51 -45.34 -24.48
CA LEU A 577 -4.96 -44.80 -23.24
C LEU A 577 -5.89 -44.91 -22.02
N GLY A 578 -7.21 -44.93 -22.21
CA GLY A 578 -8.16 -45.05 -21.09
C GLY A 578 -8.00 -46.33 -20.25
N GLY A 579 -7.38 -47.38 -20.81
CA GLY A 579 -7.04 -48.61 -20.10
C GLY A 579 -5.56 -48.70 -19.68
N LEU A 580 -4.75 -47.70 -20.04
CA LEU A 580 -3.32 -47.66 -19.76
C LEU A 580 -3.05 -46.57 -18.72
N ARG A 581 -2.19 -46.84 -17.75
CA ARG A 581 -1.74 -45.81 -16.80
C ARG A 581 -0.66 -44.94 -17.44
N THR A 582 -1.00 -44.34 -18.58
CA THR A 582 -0.08 -43.59 -19.42
C THR A 582 -0.70 -42.24 -19.77
N ALA A 583 -0.01 -41.19 -19.36
CA ALA A 583 -0.33 -39.81 -19.73
C ALA A 583 0.30 -39.48 -21.08
N LEU A 584 -0.45 -38.78 -21.94
CA LEU A 584 0.02 -38.33 -23.26
C LEU A 584 -0.10 -36.80 -23.37
N VAL A 585 1.02 -36.12 -23.59
CA VAL A 585 1.05 -34.69 -23.88
C VAL A 585 1.65 -34.48 -25.28
N VAL A 586 0.91 -33.80 -26.16
CA VAL A 586 1.30 -33.61 -27.57
C VAL A 586 1.50 -32.13 -27.84
N ALA A 587 2.71 -31.74 -28.22
CA ALA A 587 3.04 -30.40 -28.64
C ALA A 587 3.04 -30.24 -30.16
N THR A 588 2.44 -29.15 -30.64
CA THR A 588 2.29 -28.87 -32.07
C THR A 588 2.29 -27.37 -32.37
N ASP A 589 2.57 -27.01 -33.62
CA ASP A 589 2.43 -25.62 -34.06
C ASP A 589 0.97 -25.21 -34.25
N ALA A 590 0.65 -24.01 -33.78
CA ALA A 590 -0.72 -23.49 -33.82
C ALA A 590 -1.23 -23.30 -35.25
N ASP A 591 -0.38 -22.81 -36.15
CA ASP A 591 -0.78 -22.54 -37.54
C ASP A 591 -0.92 -23.84 -38.33
N ASP A 592 -0.02 -24.82 -38.11
CA ASP A 592 -0.15 -26.16 -38.70
C ASP A 592 -1.39 -26.91 -38.17
N ALA A 593 -1.61 -26.90 -36.85
CA ALA A 593 -2.76 -27.54 -36.22
C ALA A 593 -4.09 -26.97 -36.74
N ARG A 594 -4.12 -25.66 -37.01
CA ARG A 594 -5.31 -24.98 -37.56
C ARG A 594 -5.52 -25.35 -39.03
N THR A 595 -4.44 -25.32 -39.82
CA THR A 595 -4.50 -25.64 -41.26
C THR A 595 -4.95 -27.08 -41.49
N ARG A 596 -4.51 -28.01 -40.63
CA ARG A 596 -4.78 -29.46 -40.76
C ARG A 596 -5.95 -29.94 -39.88
N GLN A 597 -6.77 -29.04 -39.34
CA GLN A 597 -7.82 -29.39 -38.38
C GLN A 597 -8.86 -30.41 -38.86
N HIS A 598 -9.04 -30.55 -40.17
CA HIS A 598 -9.98 -31.49 -40.80
C HIS A 598 -9.32 -32.80 -41.24
N ILE A 599 -7.99 -32.91 -41.13
CA ILE A 599 -7.23 -34.10 -41.52
C ILE A 599 -7.16 -35.04 -40.30
N PRO A 600 -7.54 -36.31 -40.43
CA PRO A 600 -7.34 -37.30 -39.36
C PRO A 600 -5.85 -37.41 -39.02
N GLY A 601 -5.52 -37.36 -37.73
CA GLY A 601 -4.14 -37.38 -37.24
C GLY A 601 -4.09 -37.30 -35.71
N LEU A 602 -2.88 -37.29 -35.15
CA LEU A 602 -2.70 -37.35 -33.70
C LEU A 602 -3.23 -36.07 -33.04
N VAL A 603 -2.90 -34.91 -33.60
CA VAL A 603 -3.39 -33.61 -33.08
C VAL A 603 -4.92 -33.57 -33.09
N GLN A 604 -5.54 -34.07 -34.17
CA GLN A 604 -6.98 -34.12 -34.34
C GLN A 604 -7.65 -35.08 -33.35
N ALA A 605 -7.01 -36.21 -33.02
CA ALA A 605 -7.47 -37.12 -31.99
C ALA A 605 -7.39 -36.53 -30.58
N VAL A 606 -6.25 -35.95 -30.22
CA VAL A 606 -5.99 -35.36 -28.89
C VAL A 606 -6.92 -34.18 -28.61
N ARG A 607 -7.10 -33.25 -29.57
CA ARG A 607 -7.92 -32.04 -29.35
C ARG A 607 -9.39 -32.31 -29.07
N ARG A 608 -9.94 -33.48 -29.45
CA ARG A 608 -11.34 -33.85 -29.18
C ARG A 608 -11.65 -33.83 -27.67
N GLY A 609 -10.65 -34.10 -26.84
CA GLY A 609 -10.78 -34.04 -25.38
C GLY A 609 -10.97 -32.61 -24.84
N ARG A 610 -10.72 -31.57 -25.64
CA ARG A 610 -10.75 -30.15 -25.23
C ARG A 610 -9.93 -29.88 -23.95
N ARG A 611 -8.79 -30.56 -23.85
CA ARG A 611 -7.82 -30.49 -22.75
C ARG A 611 -6.48 -30.07 -23.33
N GLY A 612 -6.03 -28.87 -22.99
CA GLY A 612 -4.80 -28.36 -23.57
C GLY A 612 -4.45 -26.94 -23.20
N VAL A 613 -3.23 -26.54 -23.56
CA VAL A 613 -2.68 -25.21 -23.36
C VAL A 613 -2.40 -24.57 -24.72
N LEU A 614 -2.96 -23.38 -24.94
CA LEU A 614 -2.63 -22.51 -26.06
C LEU A 614 -1.57 -21.48 -25.60
N LEU A 615 -0.32 -21.63 -26.01
CA LEU A 615 0.80 -20.74 -25.70
C LEU A 615 0.90 -19.60 -26.72
N SER A 616 1.03 -18.36 -26.24
CA SER A 616 0.98 -17.16 -27.08
C SER A 616 -0.16 -17.18 -28.12
N PRO A 617 -1.42 -17.44 -27.69
CA PRO A 617 -2.52 -17.65 -28.61
C PRO A 617 -2.92 -16.38 -29.34
N GLU A 618 -3.25 -16.51 -30.62
CA GLU A 618 -4.05 -15.54 -31.35
C GLU A 618 -5.54 -15.89 -31.33
N MET A 619 -6.38 -14.93 -31.72
CA MET A 619 -7.85 -15.06 -31.67
C MET A 619 -8.37 -16.35 -32.34
N GLY A 620 -7.76 -16.74 -33.45
CA GLY A 620 -8.14 -17.95 -34.20
C GLY A 620 -7.74 -19.27 -33.55
N ASP A 621 -6.79 -19.27 -32.61
CA ASP A 621 -6.28 -20.49 -31.97
C ASP A 621 -7.30 -21.14 -31.03
N GLY A 622 -8.24 -20.34 -30.51
CA GLY A 622 -9.32 -20.82 -29.65
C GLY A 622 -10.16 -21.94 -30.29
N ALA A 623 -10.30 -21.93 -31.61
CA ALA A 623 -11.02 -22.96 -32.37
C ALA A 623 -10.41 -24.37 -32.22
N LEU A 624 -9.12 -24.48 -31.91
CA LEU A 624 -8.43 -25.77 -31.73
C LEU A 624 -8.99 -26.55 -30.53
N LEU A 625 -9.32 -25.85 -29.44
CA LEU A 625 -9.84 -26.45 -28.20
C LEU A 625 -11.30 -26.05 -27.91
N GLY A 626 -11.97 -25.35 -28.83
CA GLY A 626 -13.34 -24.89 -28.66
C GLY A 626 -13.48 -23.83 -27.57
N ALA A 627 -12.44 -23.01 -27.36
CA ALA A 627 -12.42 -21.91 -26.43
C ALA A 627 -12.43 -20.57 -27.18
N GLN A 628 -12.88 -19.50 -26.51
CA GLN A 628 -12.68 -18.14 -26.99
C GLN A 628 -11.40 -17.60 -26.37
N VAL A 629 -10.47 -17.13 -27.21
CA VAL A 629 -9.30 -16.39 -26.71
C VAL A 629 -9.79 -15.00 -26.31
N PRO A 630 -9.55 -14.56 -25.07
CA PRO A 630 -10.07 -13.28 -24.62
C PRO A 630 -9.36 -12.13 -25.35
N MET A 631 -10.14 -11.16 -25.85
CA MET A 631 -9.59 -9.94 -26.45
C MET A 631 -8.83 -9.07 -25.45
N SER A 632 -9.17 -9.19 -24.17
CA SER A 632 -8.52 -8.52 -23.05
C SER A 632 -8.41 -9.50 -21.89
N SER A 633 -7.20 -9.71 -21.37
CA SER A 633 -6.92 -10.53 -20.19
C SER A 633 -6.19 -9.69 -19.14
N HIS A 634 -6.23 -10.13 -17.88
CA HIS A 634 -5.53 -9.41 -16.80
C HIS A 634 -4.01 -9.49 -16.94
N GLU A 635 -3.52 -10.49 -17.68
CA GLU A 635 -2.12 -10.71 -18.02
C GLU A 635 -1.94 -10.82 -19.52
N VAL A 636 -0.83 -10.29 -20.02
CA VAL A 636 -0.47 -10.41 -21.45
C VAL A 636 -0.34 -11.89 -21.80
N LEU A 637 -1.06 -12.31 -22.84
CA LEU A 637 -1.05 -13.68 -23.35
C LEU A 637 0.15 -13.95 -24.27
N THR A 638 0.85 -12.92 -24.74
CA THR A 638 2.02 -13.06 -25.62
C THR A 638 3.31 -13.25 -24.83
N GLY A 639 4.23 -14.02 -25.39
CA GLY A 639 5.53 -14.31 -24.77
C GLY A 639 5.66 -15.77 -24.30
N PRO A 640 6.90 -16.21 -24.04
CA PRO A 640 7.17 -17.60 -23.70
C PRO A 640 6.46 -18.01 -22.40
N GLY A 641 5.78 -19.15 -22.43
CA GLY A 641 5.06 -19.71 -21.29
C GLY A 641 3.78 -18.95 -20.91
N ARG A 642 3.42 -17.85 -21.58
CA ARG A 642 2.13 -17.18 -21.37
C ARG A 642 1.08 -17.83 -22.28
N GLY A 643 -0.10 -18.12 -21.73
CA GLY A 643 -1.10 -18.84 -22.50
C GLY A 643 -2.44 -19.03 -21.84
N LEU A 644 -3.25 -19.86 -22.48
CA LEU A 644 -4.62 -20.17 -22.12
C LEU A 644 -4.75 -21.67 -21.88
N LEU A 645 -5.06 -22.07 -20.65
CA LEU A 645 -5.47 -23.45 -20.36
C LEU A 645 -6.94 -23.62 -20.67
N VAL A 646 -7.28 -24.69 -21.39
CA VAL A 646 -8.63 -25.14 -21.64
C VAL A 646 -8.77 -26.54 -21.07
N ALA A 647 -9.62 -26.71 -20.06
CA ALA A 647 -9.89 -28.01 -19.45
C ALA A 647 -11.25 -27.99 -18.74
N GLY A 648 -11.99 -29.10 -18.76
CA GLY A 648 -13.27 -29.22 -18.03
C GLY A 648 -14.34 -28.20 -18.43
N GLY A 649 -14.31 -27.71 -19.68
CA GLY A 649 -15.20 -26.64 -20.16
C GLY A 649 -14.89 -25.25 -19.61
N ARG A 650 -13.78 -25.09 -18.88
CA ARG A 650 -13.28 -23.83 -18.35
C ARG A 650 -12.03 -23.38 -19.08
N THR A 651 -11.80 -22.08 -19.00
CA THR A 651 -10.68 -21.41 -19.65
C THR A 651 -9.95 -20.55 -18.61
N HIS A 652 -8.66 -20.79 -18.41
CA HIS A 652 -7.83 -20.05 -17.45
C HIS A 652 -6.66 -19.38 -18.17
N VAL A 653 -6.44 -18.10 -17.91
CA VAL A 653 -5.21 -17.42 -18.31
C VAL A 653 -4.11 -17.87 -17.36
N ILE A 654 -3.06 -18.48 -17.90
CA ILE A 654 -1.98 -19.07 -17.10
C ILE A 654 -0.60 -18.65 -17.59
N HIS A 655 0.35 -18.68 -16.66
CA HIS A 655 1.77 -18.75 -16.99
C HIS A 655 2.27 -20.17 -16.70
N THR A 656 2.73 -20.87 -17.74
CA THR A 656 3.05 -22.28 -17.67
C THR A 656 4.37 -22.54 -16.99
N THR A 657 4.47 -23.71 -16.36
CA THR A 657 5.74 -24.21 -15.84
C THR A 657 6.78 -24.35 -16.94
N THR A 658 8.04 -24.13 -16.60
CA THR A 658 9.22 -24.23 -17.48
C THR A 658 10.29 -25.10 -16.84
N ALA A 659 11.05 -25.81 -17.67
CA ALA A 659 12.18 -26.61 -17.21
C ALA A 659 13.37 -25.76 -16.74
N GLU A 660 14.07 -26.27 -15.73
CA GLU A 660 15.35 -25.74 -15.26
C GLU A 660 16.53 -26.57 -15.78
N ALA A 661 17.68 -25.92 -15.95
CA ALA A 661 18.92 -26.60 -16.29
C ALA A 661 19.41 -27.45 -15.11
N VAL A 662 20.00 -28.60 -15.42
CA VAL A 662 20.67 -29.43 -14.40
C VAL A 662 21.97 -28.73 -14.02
N MET A 663 22.06 -28.17 -12.82
CA MET A 663 23.35 -27.75 -12.29
C MET A 663 24.15 -29.02 -11.98
N GLU A 664 25.25 -29.25 -12.69
CA GLU A 664 26.25 -30.23 -12.25
C GLU A 664 26.68 -29.83 -10.83
N GLN A 665 26.28 -30.62 -9.84
CA GLN A 665 26.87 -30.52 -8.51
C GLN A 665 28.35 -30.85 -8.66
N SER A 666 29.17 -29.80 -8.75
CA SER A 666 30.61 -29.91 -8.57
C SER A 666 30.82 -30.44 -7.15
N THR A 667 30.99 -31.76 -7.06
CA THR A 667 31.48 -32.45 -5.87
C THR A 667 32.89 -31.95 -5.58
N SER A 668 33.03 -30.85 -4.85
CA SER A 668 34.29 -30.52 -4.17
C SER A 668 34.41 -31.39 -2.93
N HIS A 669 34.62 -32.69 -3.15
CA HIS A 669 35.23 -33.54 -2.14
C HIS A 669 36.69 -33.12 -1.96
N GLY A 670 36.97 -32.51 -0.81
CA GLY A 670 38.21 -32.67 -0.05
C GLY A 670 39.54 -32.32 -0.72
N ARG A 671 40.12 -31.20 -0.31
CA ARG A 671 41.47 -31.23 0.29
C ARG A 671 41.45 -30.33 1.53
N GLY A 672 41.50 -30.97 2.70
CA GLY A 672 42.13 -30.34 3.85
C GLY A 672 43.64 -30.28 3.60
N GLU A 673 44.28 -29.24 4.13
CA GLU A 673 45.56 -29.33 4.80
C GLU A 673 45.89 -27.95 5.41
N SER A 674 46.25 -28.01 6.70
CA SER A 674 46.93 -27.02 7.57
C SER A 674 46.28 -25.67 7.82
#